data_AF-A0A925C1S3-F1
#
_entry.id   AF-A0A925C1S3-F1
#
_cell.length_a   1.000
_cell.length_b   1.000
_cell.length_c   1.000
_cell.angle_alpha   90.00
_cell.angle_beta   90.00
_cell.angle_gamma   90.00
#
_symmetry.space_group_name_H-M   'P 1'
#
loop_
_entity.id
_entity.type
_entity.pdbx_description
1 polymer ?
#
loop_
_entity_poly.entity_id
_entity_poly.type
_entity_poly.pdbx_seq_one_letter_code
_entity_poly.pdbx_strand_id
1 'polypeptide(L)'
;MGLTYISKNCNPVILAALLVFVIGENSVFAQTINAATNGYGKAQYNSSQVGKFMKTWLVAGPFSVSADSIDPDGALQEKVFKTDIISTVNVIPGKPVVPVSVKQKEFKWQLVSLGDDIVDLDSFYKRKDFVYAYALSEIQASAPTNVMLAVGSDDGIKVWHNGKLVHDNWIPRGIVKDNDLVPLKLVKGSNQVLLKVQDMQGGWGFTVRMLDGAAMTDQLNVAAGSGNLDKINLLIEGGADVNAATNNGISPVAAAKVSGRDDVVQALVKKGAKDKNVPSSEILTDNFYNSLKGKEGPGIAVLVAKDGNVLYRKGFGYADVKNKIPVTPETKFRIGSVTKQFTAAAILKLQENNLLSVNDKLSKYIPDFPRGDEVTIHHLLTHTSGIRSYTSKADFISKVTKTISPDTLVSSIKKDPYDFNPGEKMLYNNSGYFLLGYIITKVSGKPYELYLKETFFDPLKMENTGVHYAGIKLTTEAKGYTRNTNKYDEALNWDMSWAGGAGAIYSTVDDLLKWNQALYGGKVLAKNSFDAALKPAVLKNAEQPPMQYGYGLILGKYRGEDIVSHGGGLHGFITQLYYYPKEKLSVVMFSNTAEPEVNFDANKIAEAFLWDKMDKQTSYSEASVKPMNLQIFTGRYDLLGQLVITITVEDNKLFSQLSGQPKFQIFPMTENEFFWKVVDAKIKFVKDDKGEYTQAILFQNGQELNAKRLPEEKIAVIDPAILDKYIGKYKLNDNIVVTVSKENNRLFATATNQPKVEMLPLSETDFVIKEINAKIYFVKDASGRITGFKLNMNGMDSELPRVE
;
A
#
# COMPACT_ATOMS: atom_id res chain seq x y z
N MET A 1 -11.97 1.04 6.00
CA MET A 1 -13.27 1.43 5.42
C MET A 1 -13.69 2.72 6.12
N GLY A 2 -13.82 3.89 5.53
CA GLY A 2 -13.77 4.36 4.16
C GLY A 2 -14.36 5.78 4.22
N LEU A 3 -13.88 6.69 3.36
CA LEU A 3 -14.40 8.03 3.10
C LEU A 3 -14.14 9.13 4.15
N THR A 4 -13.46 10.16 3.68
CA THR A 4 -13.46 11.52 4.24
C THR A 4 -14.67 12.28 3.71
N TYR A 5 -15.18 13.20 4.55
CA TYR A 5 -16.20 14.24 4.34
C TYR A 5 -17.66 13.76 4.43
N ILE A 6 -18.51 14.38 5.26
CA ILE A 6 -18.76 15.83 5.34
C ILE A 6 -19.04 16.25 6.81
N SER A 7 -18.53 17.41 7.22
CA SER A 7 -19.19 18.22 8.26
C SER A 7 -19.70 19.52 7.64
N LYS A 8 -20.97 19.84 7.87
CA LYS A 8 -21.39 21.06 8.59
C LYS A 8 -22.91 21.15 8.68
N ASN A 9 -23.33 21.45 9.90
CA ASN A 9 -24.69 21.81 10.30
C ASN A 9 -25.26 22.96 9.46
N CYS A 10 -26.53 22.84 9.08
CA CYS A 10 -27.60 23.75 9.52
C CYS A 10 -28.96 23.17 9.12
N ASN A 11 -29.80 22.97 10.13
CA ASN A 11 -31.23 22.67 10.00
C ASN A 11 -31.94 23.94 9.47
N PRO A 12 -32.92 23.81 8.57
CA PRO A 12 -34.29 23.96 9.06
C PRO A 12 -35.27 22.96 8.43
N VAL A 13 -35.90 22.15 9.29
CA VAL A 13 -37.35 22.16 9.52
C VAL A 13 -38.26 22.11 8.27
N ILE A 14 -38.94 20.97 8.13
CA ILE A 14 -40.31 20.72 7.58
C ILE A 14 -40.48 20.35 6.08
N LEU A 15 -40.81 19.05 5.88
CA LEU A 15 -42.03 18.48 5.28
C LEU A 15 -42.65 19.08 3.99
N ALA A 16 -42.88 18.18 3.02
CA ALA A 16 -44.13 17.96 2.25
C ALA A 16 -44.13 18.14 0.70
N ALA A 17 -44.48 17.01 0.05
CA ALA A 17 -45.46 16.84 -1.05
C ALA A 17 -45.15 17.24 -2.52
N LEU A 18 -45.10 16.20 -3.36
CA LEU A 18 -45.87 15.97 -4.61
C LEU A 18 -46.19 17.14 -5.57
N LEU A 19 -45.70 17.06 -6.83
CA LEU A 19 -46.46 16.87 -8.10
C LEU A 19 -45.68 17.36 -9.35
N VAL A 20 -45.52 16.46 -10.34
CA VAL A 20 -45.84 16.58 -11.77
C VAL A 20 -45.28 17.75 -12.63
N PHE A 21 -44.40 17.33 -13.56
CA PHE A 21 -44.21 17.73 -14.97
C PHE A 21 -43.54 19.07 -15.43
N VAL A 22 -42.76 18.86 -16.51
CA VAL A 22 -42.34 19.73 -17.63
C VAL A 22 -40.95 20.38 -17.58
N ILE A 23 -40.13 19.83 -18.49
CA ILE A 23 -39.07 20.42 -19.32
C ILE A 23 -38.84 21.93 -19.15
N GLY A 24 -37.59 22.29 -18.84
CA GLY A 24 -37.06 23.64 -18.99
C GLY A 24 -35.54 23.59 -19.00
N GLU A 25 -34.97 23.77 -20.19
CA GLU A 25 -33.54 24.06 -20.37
C GLU A 25 -33.12 25.22 -19.45
N ASN A 26 -32.00 25.07 -18.74
CA ASN A 26 -31.28 26.22 -18.21
C ASN A 26 -29.78 25.99 -18.34
N SER A 27 -29.30 26.51 -19.47
CA SER A 27 -28.02 27.20 -19.67
C SER A 27 -27.15 27.37 -18.43
N VAL A 28 -26.03 26.64 -18.42
CA VAL A 28 -24.88 26.95 -17.57
C VAL A 28 -24.11 28.09 -18.22
N PHE A 29 -23.90 29.17 -17.46
CA PHE A 29 -22.98 30.24 -17.80
C PHE A 29 -21.57 29.67 -18.04
N ALA A 30 -21.18 29.58 -19.31
CA ALA A 30 -19.80 29.42 -19.70
C ALA A 30 -19.09 30.76 -19.53
N GLN A 31 -17.97 30.77 -18.82
CA GLN A 31 -17.00 31.84 -18.93
C GLN A 31 -16.35 31.70 -20.32
N THR A 32 -16.94 32.35 -21.31
CA THR A 32 -16.46 32.33 -22.70
C THR A 32 -15.19 33.15 -22.78
N ILE A 33 -14.03 32.50 -22.68
CA ILE A 33 -12.79 33.10 -23.21
C ILE A 33 -12.91 32.97 -24.73
N ASN A 34 -13.31 34.07 -25.37
CA ASN A 34 -13.23 34.23 -26.82
C ASN A 34 -11.76 34.12 -27.24
N ALA A 35 -11.38 32.95 -27.76
CA ALA A 35 -10.23 32.80 -28.62
C ALA A 35 -10.69 31.97 -29.83
N ALA A 36 -11.20 32.66 -30.85
CA ALA A 36 -11.25 32.11 -32.19
C ALA A 36 -9.81 31.76 -32.59
N THR A 37 -9.47 30.47 -32.52
CA THR A 37 -8.29 29.96 -33.22
C THR A 37 -8.69 28.71 -33.99
N ASN A 38 -8.38 28.76 -35.27
CA ASN A 38 -8.60 27.74 -36.27
C ASN A 38 -7.72 26.49 -35.98
N GLY A 39 -8.20 25.26 -36.19
CA GLY A 39 -7.41 24.03 -35.98
C GLY A 39 -7.27 23.62 -34.51
N TYR A 40 -6.10 23.08 -34.15
CA TYR A 40 -5.73 22.71 -32.77
C TYR A 40 -5.66 23.90 -31.80
N GLY A 41 -5.72 25.14 -32.30
CA GLY A 41 -5.70 26.36 -31.48
C GLY A 41 -4.50 26.40 -30.52
N LYS A 42 -4.77 26.56 -29.22
CA LYS A 42 -3.75 26.54 -28.14
C LYS A 42 -3.34 25.14 -27.65
N ALA A 43 -3.96 24.07 -28.16
CA ALA A 43 -3.60 22.68 -27.85
C ALA A 43 -2.42 22.22 -28.71
N GLN A 44 -1.31 22.94 -28.56
CA GLN A 44 -0.05 22.68 -29.25
C GLN A 44 1.07 22.48 -28.24
N TYR A 45 1.97 21.56 -28.57
CA TYR A 45 3.20 21.28 -27.84
C TYR A 45 4.38 21.38 -28.80
N ASN A 46 5.36 22.20 -28.49
CA ASN A 46 6.55 22.34 -29.30
C ASN A 46 7.61 21.33 -28.88
N SER A 47 8.33 20.74 -29.84
CA SER A 47 9.54 19.95 -29.58
C SER A 47 10.61 20.67 -28.73
N SER A 48 10.61 22.00 -28.63
CA SER A 48 11.44 22.75 -27.69
C SER A 48 11.01 22.62 -26.22
N GLN A 49 9.84 22.06 -25.93
CA GLN A 49 9.29 21.88 -24.59
C GLN A 49 9.55 20.49 -24.00
N VAL A 50 10.35 19.65 -24.67
CA VAL A 50 10.78 18.32 -24.19
C VAL A 50 11.18 18.38 -22.70
N GLY A 51 10.74 17.37 -21.95
CA GLY A 51 10.84 17.32 -20.48
C GLY A 51 9.61 17.87 -19.75
N LYS A 52 8.86 18.82 -20.34
CA LYS A 52 7.67 19.43 -19.72
C LYS A 52 6.38 18.69 -20.10
N PHE A 53 5.41 18.67 -19.18
CA PHE A 53 4.08 18.13 -19.44
C PHE A 53 3.26 18.95 -20.43
N MET A 54 2.49 18.27 -21.27
CA MET A 54 1.52 18.84 -22.19
C MET A 54 0.30 19.32 -21.40
N LYS A 55 0.17 20.63 -21.24
CA LYS A 55 -0.87 21.24 -20.36
C LYS A 55 -2.16 21.61 -21.08
N THR A 56 -2.16 21.64 -22.42
CA THR A 56 -3.30 22.05 -23.23
C THR A 56 -3.77 20.96 -24.17
N TRP A 57 -5.06 20.64 -24.07
CA TRP A 57 -5.72 19.58 -24.82
C TRP A 57 -7.09 20.03 -25.30
N LEU A 58 -7.50 19.55 -26.46
CA LEU A 58 -8.92 19.52 -26.84
C LEU A 58 -9.52 18.22 -26.35
N VAL A 59 -10.57 18.26 -25.54
CA VAL A 59 -11.24 17.05 -25.03
C VAL A 59 -12.67 16.94 -25.56
N ALA A 60 -13.09 15.73 -25.90
CA ALA A 60 -14.47 15.40 -26.27
C ALA A 60 -14.97 14.27 -25.36
N GLY A 61 -16.11 14.51 -24.69
CA GLY A 61 -16.64 13.62 -23.67
C GLY A 61 -17.49 14.39 -22.64
N PRO A 62 -17.85 13.74 -21.51
CA PRO A 62 -17.61 12.34 -21.20
C PRO A 62 -18.65 11.47 -21.91
N PHE A 63 -18.22 10.33 -22.44
CA PHE A 63 -19.07 9.29 -22.99
C PHE A 63 -19.28 8.21 -21.94
N SER A 64 -20.53 7.85 -21.69
CA SER A 64 -20.84 6.75 -20.76
C SER A 64 -20.43 5.40 -21.34
N VAL A 65 -19.82 4.55 -20.52
CA VAL A 65 -19.58 3.15 -20.86
C VAL A 65 -20.91 2.41 -21.08
N SER A 66 -21.89 2.67 -20.22
CA SER A 66 -23.25 2.16 -20.37
C SER A 66 -24.28 3.27 -20.23
N ALA A 67 -25.24 3.30 -21.15
CA ALA A 67 -26.41 4.18 -21.02
C ALA A 67 -27.47 3.58 -20.08
N ASP A 68 -27.44 2.26 -19.91
CA ASP A 68 -28.51 1.48 -19.28
C ASP A 68 -28.08 0.95 -17.89
N SER A 69 -26.80 1.07 -17.52
CA SER A 69 -26.27 0.70 -16.20
C SER A 69 -25.36 1.80 -15.66
N ILE A 70 -25.57 2.13 -14.38
CA ILE A 70 -24.71 3.05 -13.61
C ILE A 70 -23.46 2.36 -13.04
N ASP A 71 -23.39 1.02 -13.11
CA ASP A 71 -22.29 0.19 -12.61
C ASP A 71 -22.08 -0.98 -13.60
N PRO A 72 -21.48 -0.72 -14.77
CA PRO A 72 -21.23 -1.74 -15.79
C PRO A 72 -20.17 -2.74 -15.32
N ASP A 73 -20.37 -4.04 -15.59
CA ASP A 73 -19.36 -5.05 -15.30
C ASP A 73 -18.06 -4.86 -16.11
N GLY A 74 -16.98 -5.49 -15.64
CA GLY A 74 -15.66 -5.36 -16.28
C GLY A 74 -15.63 -5.82 -17.74
N ALA A 75 -16.46 -6.80 -18.13
CA ALA A 75 -16.51 -7.30 -19.50
C ALA A 75 -17.12 -6.26 -20.45
N LEU A 76 -18.18 -5.57 -20.03
CA LEU A 76 -18.76 -4.45 -20.77
C LEU A 76 -17.77 -3.28 -20.86
N GLN A 77 -17.10 -2.95 -19.76
CA GLN A 77 -16.09 -1.89 -19.73
C GLN A 77 -14.94 -2.17 -20.71
N GLU A 78 -14.40 -3.39 -20.72
CA GLU A 78 -13.34 -3.79 -21.65
C GLU A 78 -13.82 -3.77 -23.10
N LYS A 79 -15.04 -4.25 -23.36
CA LYS A 79 -15.64 -4.22 -24.70
C LYS A 79 -15.76 -2.79 -25.24
N VAL A 80 -16.21 -1.85 -24.39
CA VAL A 80 -16.29 -0.43 -24.74
C VAL A 80 -14.90 0.15 -24.95
N PHE A 81 -13.92 -0.24 -24.14
CA PHE A 81 -12.54 0.20 -24.34
C PHE A 81 -11.97 -0.28 -25.67
N LYS A 82 -12.21 -1.55 -26.05
CA LYS A 82 -11.80 -2.13 -27.33
C LYS A 82 -12.50 -1.49 -28.53
N THR A 83 -13.69 -0.91 -28.35
CA THR A 83 -14.48 -0.28 -29.42
C THR A 83 -14.18 1.22 -29.52
N ASP A 84 -13.69 1.68 -30.67
CA ASP A 84 -13.33 3.09 -30.86
C ASP A 84 -14.34 3.80 -31.76
N ILE A 85 -14.91 4.89 -31.23
CA ILE A 85 -15.79 5.79 -31.99
C ILE A 85 -14.98 6.85 -32.77
N ILE A 86 -13.73 7.08 -32.35
CA ILE A 86 -12.75 7.92 -33.04
C ILE A 86 -11.41 7.19 -33.00
N SER A 87 -10.86 6.89 -34.17
CA SER A 87 -9.48 6.40 -34.31
C SER A 87 -8.60 7.37 -35.10
N THR A 88 -9.22 8.32 -35.79
CA THR A 88 -8.55 9.38 -36.55
C THR A 88 -9.39 10.66 -36.48
N VAL A 89 -8.75 11.82 -36.31
CA VAL A 89 -9.42 13.11 -36.49
C VAL A 89 -8.70 13.83 -37.63
N ASN A 90 -9.34 14.01 -38.79
CA ASN A 90 -8.76 14.76 -39.91
C ASN A 90 -8.76 16.26 -39.60
N VAL A 91 -7.82 16.71 -38.76
CA VAL A 91 -7.67 18.12 -38.43
C VAL A 91 -6.83 18.79 -39.50
N ILE A 92 -7.44 19.74 -40.19
CA ILE A 92 -6.75 20.60 -41.13
C ILE A 92 -6.30 21.84 -40.35
N PRO A 93 -4.99 22.16 -40.30
CA PRO A 93 -4.51 23.41 -39.71
C PRO A 93 -5.27 24.59 -40.33
N GLY A 94 -5.81 25.48 -39.50
CA GLY A 94 -6.62 26.58 -40.02
C GLY A 94 -8.11 26.28 -40.21
N LYS A 95 -8.62 25.09 -39.84
CA LYS A 95 -10.08 24.79 -39.83
C LYS A 95 -10.58 24.28 -38.47
N PRO A 96 -11.83 24.57 -38.06
CA PRO A 96 -12.40 24.02 -36.83
C PRO A 96 -12.36 22.49 -36.80
N VAL A 97 -12.07 21.92 -35.62
CA VAL A 97 -12.15 20.48 -35.42
C VAL A 97 -13.62 20.04 -35.45
N VAL A 98 -13.93 19.02 -36.25
CA VAL A 98 -15.29 18.51 -36.43
C VAL A 98 -15.81 17.90 -35.12
N PRO A 99 -17.07 18.20 -34.70
CA PRO A 99 -17.69 17.56 -33.55
C PRO A 99 -17.74 16.03 -33.66
N VAL A 100 -17.80 15.36 -32.52
CA VAL A 100 -17.90 13.90 -32.42
C VAL A 100 -19.38 13.53 -32.29
N SER A 101 -19.90 12.71 -33.22
CA SER A 101 -21.30 12.29 -33.19
C SER A 101 -21.44 10.86 -32.67
N VAL A 102 -22.19 10.69 -31.58
CA VAL A 102 -22.48 9.38 -30.97
C VAL A 102 -23.98 9.26 -30.72
N LYS A 103 -24.62 8.23 -31.27
CA LYS A 103 -26.07 7.99 -31.13
C LYS A 103 -26.92 9.26 -31.38
N GLN A 104 -26.65 9.98 -32.47
CA GLN A 104 -27.31 11.24 -32.87
C GLN A 104 -27.09 12.45 -31.94
N LYS A 105 -26.23 12.34 -30.93
CA LYS A 105 -25.79 13.45 -30.09
C LYS A 105 -24.41 13.94 -30.54
N GLU A 106 -24.28 15.24 -30.74
CA GLU A 106 -23.00 15.87 -31.06
C GLU A 106 -22.25 16.30 -29.79
N PHE A 107 -20.97 15.98 -29.72
CA PHE A 107 -20.06 16.37 -28.67
C PHE A 107 -18.98 17.29 -29.26
N LYS A 108 -18.93 18.52 -28.77
CA LYS A 108 -17.94 19.50 -29.20
C LYS A 108 -16.61 19.26 -28.47
N TRP A 109 -15.51 19.50 -29.18
CA TRP A 109 -14.19 19.57 -28.58
C TRP A 109 -14.09 20.82 -27.69
N GLN A 110 -13.62 20.64 -26.45
CA GLN A 110 -13.48 21.69 -25.46
C GLN A 110 -12.00 21.86 -25.11
N LEU A 111 -11.51 23.09 -25.04
CA LEU A 111 -10.14 23.35 -24.62
C LEU A 111 -10.02 23.17 -23.11
N VAL A 112 -9.12 22.29 -22.68
CA VAL A 112 -8.69 22.12 -21.30
C VAL A 112 -7.25 22.64 -21.19
N SER A 113 -7.03 23.50 -20.19
CA SER A 113 -5.72 24.03 -19.82
C SER A 113 -5.64 24.13 -18.30
N LEU A 114 -4.81 23.31 -17.66
CA LEU A 114 -4.67 23.31 -16.21
C LEU A 114 -3.25 23.71 -15.79
N GLY A 115 -3.12 24.27 -14.58
CA GLY A 115 -1.83 24.73 -14.04
C GLY A 115 -0.91 23.60 -13.59
N ASP A 116 -1.45 22.42 -13.34
CA ASP A 116 -0.74 21.23 -12.85
C ASP A 116 -0.19 20.38 -14.01
N ASP A 117 0.53 19.31 -13.69
CA ASP A 117 1.02 18.31 -14.64
C ASP A 117 -0.08 17.31 -15.06
N ILE A 118 -1.08 17.12 -14.20
CA ILE A 118 -2.23 16.23 -14.43
C ILE A 118 -3.35 17.00 -15.12
N VAL A 119 -3.83 16.46 -16.23
CA VAL A 119 -5.09 16.86 -16.85
C VAL A 119 -6.22 16.16 -16.10
N ASP A 120 -6.78 16.85 -15.10
CA ASP A 120 -7.88 16.40 -14.25
C ASP A 120 -9.23 16.49 -14.99
N LEU A 121 -9.72 15.35 -15.47
CA LEU A 121 -10.99 15.25 -16.19
C LEU A 121 -12.18 15.19 -15.22
N ASP A 122 -11.97 14.71 -13.99
CA ASP A 122 -12.99 14.71 -12.95
C ASP A 122 -13.47 16.11 -12.60
N SER A 123 -12.54 17.01 -12.26
CA SER A 123 -12.87 18.40 -11.95
C SER A 123 -13.50 19.09 -13.16
N PHE A 124 -13.01 18.78 -14.37
CA PHE A 124 -13.50 19.37 -15.60
C PHE A 124 -14.94 18.97 -15.93
N TYR A 125 -15.28 17.68 -15.81
CA TYR A 125 -16.60 17.14 -16.12
C TYR A 125 -17.55 17.04 -14.92
N LYS A 126 -17.10 17.45 -13.73
CA LYS A 126 -17.81 17.35 -12.45
C LYS A 126 -18.13 15.91 -12.06
N ARG A 127 -17.08 15.09 -12.03
CA ARG A 127 -16.95 13.68 -11.64
C ARG A 127 -18.02 12.73 -12.19
N LYS A 128 -17.59 11.77 -12.99
CA LYS A 128 -18.42 10.67 -13.48
C LYS A 128 -17.58 9.41 -13.55
N ASP A 129 -17.97 8.38 -12.80
CA ASP A 129 -17.35 7.07 -12.91
C ASP A 129 -17.85 6.35 -14.19
N PHE A 130 -17.10 5.36 -14.69
CA PHE A 130 -17.47 4.52 -15.83
C PHE A 130 -17.71 5.30 -17.13
N VAL A 131 -16.80 6.22 -17.43
CA VAL A 131 -16.84 7.06 -18.62
C VAL A 131 -15.54 7.01 -19.39
N TYR A 132 -15.57 7.49 -20.62
CA TYR A 132 -14.36 7.75 -21.38
C TYR A 132 -14.44 9.09 -22.11
N ALA A 133 -13.29 9.62 -22.48
CA ALA A 133 -13.16 10.82 -23.29
C ALA A 133 -12.02 10.64 -24.29
N TYR A 134 -12.08 11.42 -25.36
CA TYR A 134 -10.96 11.58 -26.26
C TYR A 134 -10.26 12.89 -25.98
N ALA A 135 -8.94 12.86 -25.96
CA ALA A 135 -8.11 14.06 -25.81
C ALA A 135 -7.18 14.19 -27.01
N LEU A 136 -7.12 15.38 -27.58
CA LEU A 136 -6.44 15.68 -28.83
C LEU A 136 -5.46 16.84 -28.63
N SER A 137 -4.23 16.65 -29.09
CA SER A 137 -3.20 17.70 -29.12
C SER A 137 -2.30 17.53 -30.35
N GLU A 138 -1.56 18.58 -30.66
CA GLU A 138 -0.60 18.63 -31.77
C GLU A 138 0.82 18.82 -31.25
N ILE A 139 1.74 17.99 -31.70
CA ILE A 139 3.17 18.16 -31.49
C ILE A 139 3.80 18.80 -32.73
N GLN A 140 4.35 20.00 -32.56
CA GLN A 140 5.10 20.68 -33.60
C GLN A 140 6.59 20.31 -33.51
N ALA A 141 7.08 19.59 -34.52
CA ALA A 141 8.48 19.18 -34.62
C ALA A 141 9.23 20.01 -35.66
N SER A 142 10.41 20.51 -35.29
CA SER A 142 11.27 21.30 -36.20
C SER A 142 11.97 20.45 -37.27
N ALA A 143 12.16 19.15 -37.00
CA ALA A 143 12.75 18.15 -37.88
C ALA A 143 12.16 16.76 -37.58
N PRO A 144 12.36 15.76 -38.45
CA PRO A 144 11.99 14.39 -38.13
C PRO A 144 12.86 13.84 -36.99
N THR A 145 12.23 13.34 -35.92
CA THR A 145 12.92 12.97 -34.69
C THR A 145 12.22 11.78 -34.03
N ASN A 146 13.00 10.83 -33.50
CA ASN A 146 12.47 9.78 -32.63
C ASN A 146 12.33 10.33 -31.21
N VAL A 147 11.19 10.12 -30.58
CA VAL A 147 10.90 10.60 -29.22
C VAL A 147 10.28 9.47 -28.40
N MET A 148 10.49 9.52 -27.09
CA MET A 148 9.75 8.69 -26.15
C MET A 148 8.64 9.53 -25.53
N LEU A 149 7.39 9.24 -25.89
CA LEU A 149 6.24 9.83 -25.25
C LEU A 149 5.95 9.07 -23.96
N ALA A 150 5.92 9.78 -22.84
CA ALA A 150 5.58 9.22 -21.55
C ALA A 150 4.15 9.60 -21.20
N VAL A 151 3.33 8.60 -20.87
CA VAL A 151 1.90 8.75 -20.60
C VAL A 151 1.60 8.18 -19.21
N GLY A 152 0.89 8.96 -18.41
CA GLY A 152 0.26 8.48 -17.18
C GLY A 152 -1.24 8.60 -17.32
N SER A 153 -2.01 7.58 -16.98
CA SER A 153 -3.46 7.59 -17.14
C SER A 153 -4.13 6.82 -16.03
N ASP A 154 -5.38 7.16 -15.75
CA ASP A 154 -6.28 6.36 -14.94
C ASP A 154 -6.87 5.21 -15.79
N ASP A 155 -6.82 3.99 -15.25
CA ASP A 155 -7.44 2.77 -15.77
C ASP A 155 -7.18 2.35 -17.24
N GLY A 156 -7.76 3.02 -18.24
CA GLY A 156 -7.65 2.65 -19.66
C GLY A 156 -7.09 3.77 -20.53
N ILE A 157 -6.06 3.48 -21.34
CA ILE A 157 -5.47 4.44 -22.29
C ILE A 157 -5.17 3.83 -23.65
N LYS A 158 -5.60 4.51 -24.71
CA LYS A 158 -5.10 4.30 -26.08
C LYS A 158 -4.45 5.56 -26.61
N VAL A 159 -3.42 5.40 -27.44
CA VAL A 159 -2.72 6.50 -28.10
C VAL A 159 -2.67 6.24 -29.59
N TRP A 160 -3.15 7.20 -30.38
CA TRP A 160 -2.95 7.25 -31.81
C TRP A 160 -2.00 8.39 -32.17
N HIS A 161 -1.02 8.10 -33.03
CA HIS A 161 -0.11 9.08 -33.61
C HIS A 161 -0.36 9.14 -35.12
N ASN A 162 -0.75 10.33 -35.61
CA ASN A 162 -1.12 10.54 -37.02
C ASN A 162 -2.12 9.49 -37.55
N GLY A 163 -3.10 9.12 -36.72
CA GLY A 163 -4.15 8.16 -37.04
C GLY A 163 -3.76 6.67 -36.94
N LYS A 164 -2.51 6.35 -36.63
CA LYS A 164 -2.07 4.98 -36.35
C LYS A 164 -2.13 4.71 -34.84
N LEU A 165 -2.79 3.63 -34.43
CA LEU A 165 -2.75 3.16 -33.04
C LEU A 165 -1.32 2.72 -32.71
N VAL A 166 -0.74 3.30 -31.66
CA VAL A 166 0.66 3.07 -31.24
C VAL A 166 0.79 2.61 -29.80
N HIS A 167 -0.27 2.74 -29.00
CA HIS A 167 -0.34 2.23 -27.63
C HIS A 167 -1.77 1.90 -27.26
N ASP A 168 -1.95 0.80 -26.52
CA ASP A 168 -3.24 0.30 -26.08
C ASP A 168 -3.04 -0.45 -24.75
N ASN A 169 -3.58 0.08 -23.67
CA ASN A 169 -3.37 -0.45 -22.33
C ASN A 169 -4.62 -0.28 -21.47
N TRP A 170 -5.20 -1.41 -21.03
CA TRP A 170 -6.39 -1.46 -20.18
C TRP A 170 -6.04 -2.14 -18.86
N ILE A 171 -5.65 -1.34 -17.86
CA ILE A 171 -5.19 -1.84 -16.55
C ILE A 171 -5.75 -0.92 -15.46
N PRO A 172 -6.64 -1.42 -14.57
CA PRO A 172 -7.15 -0.63 -13.46
C PRO A 172 -6.01 -0.10 -12.57
N ARG A 173 -5.79 1.22 -12.56
CA ARG A 173 -4.69 1.87 -11.83
C ARG A 173 -4.89 3.38 -11.78
N GLY A 174 -4.42 3.99 -10.69
CA GLY A 174 -4.32 5.44 -10.56
C GLY A 174 -3.32 6.08 -11.52
N ILE A 175 -3.46 7.39 -11.75
CA ILE A 175 -2.56 8.19 -12.57
C ILE A 175 -1.15 8.22 -11.95
N VAL A 176 -0.20 7.56 -12.61
CA VAL A 176 1.24 7.66 -12.30
C VAL A 176 1.95 8.30 -13.48
N LYS A 177 2.72 9.37 -13.22
CA LYS A 177 3.49 10.08 -14.25
C LYS A 177 4.48 9.11 -14.92
N ASP A 178 4.59 9.21 -16.23
CA ASP A 178 5.55 8.45 -17.06
C ASP A 178 5.45 6.92 -16.95
N ASN A 179 4.28 6.39 -16.61
CA ASN A 179 4.10 4.96 -16.38
C ASN A 179 4.19 4.16 -17.69
N ASP A 180 3.53 4.66 -18.74
CA ASP A 180 3.56 4.08 -20.08
C ASP A 180 4.55 4.82 -20.97
N LEU A 181 5.36 4.06 -21.69
CA LEU A 181 6.38 4.57 -22.60
C LEU A 181 6.00 4.20 -24.03
N VAL A 182 5.77 5.22 -24.85
CA VAL A 182 5.27 5.10 -26.22
C VAL A 182 6.29 5.70 -27.19
N PRO A 183 7.10 4.86 -27.89
CA PRO A 183 8.08 5.36 -28.85
C PRO A 183 7.36 5.90 -30.09
N LEU A 184 7.65 7.15 -30.46
CA LEU A 184 7.09 7.81 -31.63
C LEU A 184 8.19 8.28 -32.59
N LYS A 185 7.87 8.27 -33.88
CA LYS A 185 8.71 8.87 -34.92
C LYS A 185 8.01 10.10 -35.49
N LEU A 186 8.39 11.28 -35.00
CA LEU A 186 7.80 12.53 -35.45
C LEU A 186 8.28 12.88 -36.87
N VAL A 187 7.38 13.43 -37.67
CA VAL A 187 7.72 14.08 -38.95
C VAL A 187 7.93 15.57 -38.74
N LYS A 188 8.71 16.22 -39.61
CA LYS A 188 8.84 17.69 -39.59
C LYS A 188 7.45 18.32 -39.76
N GLY A 189 7.13 19.30 -38.92
CA GLY A 189 5.84 19.95 -38.92
C GLY A 189 4.89 19.39 -37.87
N SER A 190 3.62 19.24 -38.26
CA SER A 190 2.53 18.82 -37.39
C SER A 190 2.52 17.30 -37.18
N ASN A 191 2.32 16.89 -35.93
CA ASN A 191 2.11 15.51 -35.52
C ASN A 191 0.92 15.44 -34.57
N GLN A 192 -0.12 14.74 -34.98
CA GLN A 192 -1.32 14.59 -34.18
C GLN A 192 -1.15 13.50 -33.12
N VAL A 193 -1.57 13.80 -31.89
CA VAL A 193 -1.71 12.82 -30.81
C VAL A 193 -3.16 12.81 -30.33
N LEU A 194 -3.81 11.67 -30.49
CA LEU A 194 -5.16 11.41 -29.99
C LEU A 194 -5.06 10.36 -28.87
N LEU A 195 -5.73 10.63 -27.76
CA LEU A 195 -5.87 9.73 -26.64
C LEU A 195 -7.33 9.30 -26.52
N LYS A 196 -7.55 8.07 -26.04
CA LYS A 196 -8.81 7.66 -25.41
C LYS A 196 -8.49 7.32 -23.97
N VAL A 197 -9.08 8.06 -23.04
CA VAL A 197 -8.89 7.87 -21.59
C VAL A 197 -10.20 7.36 -21.02
N GLN A 198 -10.22 6.13 -20.50
CA GLN A 198 -11.39 5.50 -19.90
C GLN A 198 -11.17 5.36 -18.40
N ASP A 199 -12.09 5.90 -17.63
CA ASP A 199 -12.24 5.66 -16.20
C ASP A 199 -13.11 4.41 -16.00
N MET A 200 -12.61 3.48 -15.17
CA MET A 200 -13.37 2.36 -14.65
C MET A 200 -13.96 2.74 -13.31
N GLN A 201 -13.15 3.19 -12.34
CA GLN A 201 -13.64 3.67 -11.05
C GLN A 201 -12.54 4.40 -10.29
N GLY A 202 -12.71 5.69 -10.01
CA GLY A 202 -11.78 6.40 -9.15
C GLY A 202 -11.58 7.86 -9.51
N GLY A 203 -10.33 8.19 -9.86
CA GLY A 203 -9.87 9.56 -10.06
C GLY A 203 -9.44 9.75 -11.50
N TRP A 204 -10.28 10.36 -12.32
CA TRP A 204 -10.13 10.33 -13.77
C TRP A 204 -9.27 11.45 -14.35
N GLY A 205 -8.21 11.06 -15.07
CA GLY A 205 -7.33 12.01 -15.75
C GLY A 205 -6.14 11.36 -16.42
N PHE A 206 -5.23 12.21 -16.92
CA PHE A 206 -4.02 11.76 -17.59
C PHE A 206 -2.89 12.80 -17.56
N THR A 207 -1.68 12.36 -17.88
CA THR A 207 -0.47 13.16 -18.02
C THR A 207 0.25 12.71 -19.29
N VAL A 208 0.85 13.65 -20.03
CA VAL A 208 1.67 13.33 -21.21
C VAL A 208 2.85 14.27 -21.28
N ARG A 209 4.03 13.75 -21.59
CA ARG A 209 5.20 14.55 -21.99
C ARG A 209 6.11 13.80 -22.95
N MET A 210 6.93 14.53 -23.68
CA MET A 210 8.10 13.93 -24.33
C MET A 210 9.24 13.89 -23.31
N LEU A 211 9.85 12.72 -23.09
CA LEU A 211 10.95 12.58 -22.14
C LEU A 211 12.20 13.31 -22.64
N ASP A 212 12.85 14.04 -21.75
CA ASP A 212 14.19 14.56 -21.96
C ASP A 212 15.26 13.52 -21.56
N GLY A 213 16.53 13.83 -21.81
CA GLY A 213 17.63 12.91 -21.50
C GLY A 213 17.73 12.55 -20.01
N ALA A 214 17.41 13.49 -19.11
CA ALA A 214 17.43 13.26 -17.66
C ALA A 214 16.32 12.27 -17.26
N ALA A 215 15.10 12.48 -17.72
CA ALA A 215 13.99 11.59 -17.45
C ALA A 215 14.14 10.21 -18.09
N MET A 216 14.71 10.13 -19.30
CA MET A 216 15.09 8.85 -19.92
C MET A 216 16.11 8.10 -19.06
N THR A 217 17.08 8.81 -18.49
CA THR A 217 18.09 8.24 -17.58
C THR A 217 17.44 7.71 -16.30
N ASP A 218 16.53 8.48 -15.69
CA ASP A 218 15.80 8.04 -14.50
C ASP A 218 14.96 6.77 -14.76
N GLN A 219 14.22 6.73 -15.88
CA GLN A 219 13.44 5.56 -16.27
C GLN A 219 14.33 4.34 -16.54
N LEU A 220 15.49 4.54 -17.17
CA LEU A 220 16.44 3.47 -17.46
C LEU A 220 17.10 2.93 -16.18
N ASN A 221 17.41 3.80 -15.22
CA ASN A 221 17.90 3.40 -13.90
C ASN A 221 16.86 2.60 -13.12
N VAL A 222 15.59 3.02 -13.13
CA VAL A 222 14.49 2.29 -12.49
C VAL A 222 14.33 0.91 -13.13
N ALA A 223 14.30 0.83 -14.46
CA ALA A 223 14.19 -0.44 -15.18
C ALA A 223 15.39 -1.37 -14.93
N ALA A 224 16.61 -0.80 -14.87
CA ALA A 224 17.82 -1.55 -14.57
C ALA A 224 17.84 -2.09 -13.13
N GLY A 225 17.42 -1.27 -12.17
CA GLY A 225 17.32 -1.66 -10.76
C GLY A 225 16.23 -2.71 -10.50
N SER A 226 15.09 -2.62 -11.21
CA SER A 226 14.01 -3.61 -11.07
C SER A 226 14.30 -4.91 -11.82
N GLY A 227 15.16 -4.88 -12.84
CA GLY A 227 15.42 -6.04 -13.68
C GLY A 227 14.45 -6.19 -14.86
N ASN A 228 13.78 -5.11 -15.28
CA ASN A 228 12.84 -5.14 -16.40
C ASN A 228 13.57 -5.02 -17.75
N LEU A 229 13.98 -6.16 -18.32
CA LEU A 229 14.73 -6.18 -19.58
C LEU A 229 13.93 -5.60 -20.76
N ASP A 230 12.62 -5.80 -20.80
CA ASP A 230 11.75 -5.29 -21.86
C ASP A 230 11.73 -3.76 -21.86
N LYS A 231 11.57 -3.14 -20.68
CA LYS A 231 11.60 -1.68 -20.50
C LYS A 231 12.99 -1.10 -20.78
N ILE A 232 14.06 -1.79 -20.41
CA ILE A 232 15.44 -1.40 -20.75
C ILE A 232 15.63 -1.35 -22.27
N ASN A 233 15.23 -2.41 -22.99
CA ASN A 233 15.34 -2.45 -24.44
C ASN A 233 14.51 -1.35 -25.10
N LEU A 234 13.26 -1.16 -24.66
CA LEU A 234 12.37 -0.11 -25.14
C LEU A 234 12.97 1.29 -24.98
N LEU A 235 13.58 1.58 -23.83
CA LEU A 235 14.21 2.87 -23.56
C LEU A 235 15.45 3.10 -24.42
N ILE A 236 16.32 2.09 -24.58
CA ILE A 236 17.52 2.18 -25.41
C ILE A 236 17.14 2.35 -26.89
N GLU A 237 16.17 1.59 -27.40
CA GLU A 237 15.62 1.76 -28.76
C GLU A 237 14.95 3.12 -28.94
N GLY A 238 14.37 3.65 -27.86
CA GLY A 238 13.83 5.01 -27.74
C GLY A 238 14.87 6.13 -27.69
N GLY A 239 16.17 5.81 -27.69
CA GLY A 239 17.26 6.78 -27.68
C GLY A 239 17.82 7.12 -26.29
N ALA A 240 17.51 6.34 -25.25
CA ALA A 240 18.17 6.50 -23.95
C ALA A 240 19.67 6.22 -24.08
N ASP A 241 20.51 7.11 -23.54
CA ASP A 241 21.94 6.87 -23.45
C ASP A 241 22.22 5.87 -22.31
N VAL A 242 22.67 4.68 -22.68
CA VAL A 242 23.00 3.58 -21.76
C VAL A 242 24.13 3.94 -20.78
N ASN A 243 24.92 4.99 -21.07
CA ASN A 243 26.02 5.49 -20.25
C ASN A 243 25.66 6.72 -19.43
N ALA A 244 24.47 7.31 -19.64
CA ALA A 244 24.03 8.47 -18.90
C ALA A 244 23.89 8.15 -17.41
N ALA A 245 23.97 9.19 -16.60
CA ALA A 245 23.84 9.09 -15.16
C ALA A 245 22.98 10.24 -14.65
N THR A 246 22.30 10.03 -13.52
CA THR A 246 21.60 11.12 -12.83
C THR A 246 22.58 12.22 -12.44
N ASN A 247 22.07 13.38 -12.00
CA ASN A 247 22.90 14.46 -11.46
C ASN A 247 23.80 14.01 -10.28
N ASN A 248 23.43 12.91 -9.62
CA ASN A 248 24.19 12.29 -8.53
C ASN A 248 25.15 11.19 -9.01
N GLY A 249 25.31 10.99 -10.32
CA GLY A 249 26.25 10.01 -10.88
C GLY A 249 25.75 8.56 -10.90
N ILE A 250 24.45 8.32 -10.67
CA ILE A 250 23.88 6.96 -10.73
C ILE A 250 23.59 6.59 -12.17
N SER A 251 24.32 5.60 -12.69
CA SER A 251 24.14 5.05 -14.04
C SER A 251 23.27 3.79 -14.02
N PRO A 252 22.74 3.33 -15.18
CA PRO A 252 21.94 2.10 -15.25
C PRO A 252 22.68 0.87 -14.74
N VAL A 253 23.99 0.78 -15.04
CA VAL A 253 24.86 -0.30 -14.53
C VAL A 253 24.99 -0.22 -13.01
N ALA A 254 25.16 0.97 -12.44
CA ALA A 254 25.24 1.13 -10.98
C ALA A 254 23.93 0.74 -10.29
N ALA A 255 22.78 1.14 -10.85
CA ALA A 255 21.46 0.75 -10.35
C ALA A 255 21.27 -0.78 -10.37
N ALA A 256 21.63 -1.43 -11.48
CA ALA A 256 21.57 -2.89 -11.60
C ALA A 256 22.49 -3.60 -10.59
N LYS A 257 23.73 -3.13 -10.41
CA LYS A 257 24.68 -3.68 -9.42
C LYS A 257 24.14 -3.60 -8.00
N VAL A 258 23.65 -2.43 -7.57
CA VAL A 258 23.11 -2.23 -6.21
C VAL A 258 21.93 -3.16 -5.94
N SER A 259 21.07 -3.35 -6.94
CA SER A 259 19.96 -4.32 -6.87
C SER A 259 20.37 -5.79 -7.03
N GLY A 260 21.66 -6.09 -7.29
CA GLY A 260 22.15 -7.46 -7.49
C GLY A 260 21.76 -8.10 -8.82
N ARG A 261 21.46 -7.31 -9.85
CA ARG A 261 21.00 -7.76 -11.18
C ARG A 261 22.18 -7.91 -12.15
N ASP A 262 23.01 -8.94 -11.94
CA ASP A 262 24.22 -9.15 -12.75
C ASP A 262 23.92 -9.44 -14.23
N ASP A 263 22.78 -10.07 -14.52
CA ASP A 263 22.28 -10.31 -15.88
C ASP A 263 21.90 -9.02 -16.61
N VAL A 264 21.30 -8.06 -15.92
CA VAL A 264 21.06 -6.71 -16.45
C VAL A 264 22.36 -5.99 -16.73
N VAL A 265 23.35 -6.09 -15.83
CA VAL A 265 24.68 -5.50 -16.06
C VAL A 265 25.27 -6.03 -17.36
N GLN A 266 25.23 -7.35 -17.57
CA GLN A 266 25.70 -7.98 -18.82
C GLN A 266 24.91 -7.50 -20.05
N ALA A 267 23.58 -7.40 -19.94
CA ALA A 267 22.73 -6.91 -21.02
C ALA A 267 23.05 -5.46 -21.41
N LEU A 268 23.24 -4.57 -20.42
CA LEU A 268 23.61 -3.17 -20.64
C LEU A 268 25.02 -3.04 -21.26
N VAL A 269 26.00 -3.81 -20.76
CA VAL A 269 27.37 -3.81 -21.31
C VAL A 269 27.36 -4.28 -22.77
N LYS A 270 26.57 -5.30 -23.11
CA LYS A 270 26.39 -5.76 -24.50
C LYS A 270 25.80 -4.66 -25.41
N LYS A 271 25.04 -3.74 -24.84
CA LYS A 271 24.48 -2.55 -25.51
C LYS A 271 25.43 -1.34 -25.48
N GLY A 272 26.67 -1.50 -25.01
CA GLY A 272 27.70 -0.45 -25.01
C GLY A 272 27.82 0.34 -23.72
N ALA A 273 27.21 -0.12 -22.62
CA ALA A 273 27.42 0.49 -21.31
C ALA A 273 28.85 0.26 -20.81
N LYS A 274 29.46 1.29 -20.26
CA LYS A 274 30.72 1.20 -19.51
C LYS A 274 30.42 0.66 -18.13
N ASP A 275 31.24 -0.28 -17.68
CA ASP A 275 31.15 -0.81 -16.33
C ASP A 275 31.69 0.19 -15.30
N LYS A 276 30.91 1.25 -15.03
CA LYS A 276 31.27 2.31 -14.10
C LYS A 276 31.23 1.80 -12.65
N ASN A 277 32.05 2.42 -11.80
CA ASN A 277 31.99 2.19 -10.37
C ASN A 277 30.63 2.63 -9.80
N VAL A 278 30.17 1.92 -8.79
CA VAL A 278 28.99 2.28 -8.01
C VAL A 278 29.31 3.55 -7.20
N PRO A 279 28.44 4.57 -7.18
CA PRO A 279 28.61 5.74 -6.32
C PRO A 279 28.70 5.37 -4.83
N SER A 280 29.18 6.29 -3.98
CA SER A 280 29.23 6.05 -2.54
C SER A 280 27.84 5.75 -1.97
N SER A 281 27.78 4.99 -0.88
CA SER A 281 26.54 4.67 -0.18
C SER A 281 25.77 5.93 0.26
N GLU A 282 26.48 7.01 0.61
CA GLU A 282 25.89 8.31 0.91
C GLU A 282 25.14 8.90 -0.29
N ILE A 283 25.74 8.88 -1.49
CA ILE A 283 25.12 9.39 -2.72
C ILE A 283 23.89 8.55 -3.09
N LEU A 284 24.00 7.22 -2.97
CA LEU A 284 22.88 6.30 -3.19
C LEU A 284 21.73 6.58 -2.21
N THR A 285 22.05 6.83 -0.94
CA THR A 285 21.06 7.12 0.11
C THR A 285 20.39 8.48 -0.11
N ASP A 286 21.18 9.53 -0.38
CA ASP A 286 20.66 10.88 -0.69
C ASP A 286 19.72 10.87 -1.90
N ASN A 287 19.96 9.99 -2.88
CA ASN A 287 19.14 9.89 -4.08
C ASN A 287 17.68 9.53 -3.78
N PHE A 288 17.41 8.73 -2.74
CA PHE A 288 16.05 8.38 -2.34
C PHE A 288 15.26 9.58 -1.81
N TYR A 289 15.94 10.62 -1.30
CA TYR A 289 15.32 11.75 -0.60
C TYR A 289 15.47 13.09 -1.32
N ASN A 290 16.15 13.11 -2.47
CA ASN A 290 16.35 14.34 -3.24
C ASN A 290 15.05 15.07 -3.58
N SER A 291 13.95 14.34 -3.81
CA SER A 291 12.66 14.95 -4.12
C SER A 291 12.06 15.77 -2.98
N LEU A 292 12.57 15.62 -1.75
CA LEU A 292 12.17 16.44 -0.58
C LEU A 292 12.93 17.77 -0.53
N LYS A 293 14.05 17.92 -1.26
CA LYS A 293 14.82 19.17 -1.28
C LYS A 293 13.98 20.29 -1.90
N GLY A 294 13.72 21.33 -1.11
CA GLY A 294 12.94 22.50 -1.54
C GLY A 294 11.43 22.29 -1.61
N LYS A 295 10.91 21.10 -1.25
CA LYS A 295 9.46 20.89 -1.10
C LYS A 295 9.00 21.28 0.30
N GLU A 296 7.87 21.98 0.37
CA GLU A 296 7.18 22.23 1.63
C GLU A 296 6.39 20.98 2.02
N GLY A 297 6.91 20.19 2.96
CA GLY A 297 6.24 18.99 3.44
C GLY A 297 6.91 18.33 4.64
N PRO A 298 6.28 17.30 5.20
CA PRO A 298 6.84 16.48 6.27
C PRO A 298 8.19 15.89 5.90
N GLY A 299 8.94 15.49 6.90
CA GLY A 299 10.32 15.07 6.78
C GLY A 299 10.61 13.66 7.27
N ILE A 300 11.88 13.29 7.10
CA ILE A 300 12.45 12.00 7.43
C ILE A 300 13.80 12.19 8.10
N ALA A 301 14.12 11.36 9.09
CA ALA A 301 15.46 11.21 9.63
C ALA A 301 15.97 9.80 9.35
N VAL A 302 17.22 9.66 8.90
CA VAL A 302 17.86 8.36 8.61
C VAL A 302 19.25 8.31 9.23
N LEU A 303 19.54 7.19 9.88
CA LEU A 303 20.86 6.84 10.36
C LEU A 303 21.21 5.42 9.91
N VAL A 304 22.45 5.24 9.44
CA VAL A 304 23.05 3.93 9.15
C VAL A 304 24.37 3.82 9.90
N ALA A 305 24.59 2.69 10.58
CA ALA A 305 25.84 2.39 11.27
C ALA A 305 26.27 0.95 11.04
N LYS A 306 27.57 0.72 10.86
CA LYS A 306 28.18 -0.62 10.74
C LYS A 306 29.26 -0.78 11.79
N ASP A 307 29.29 -1.92 12.46
CA ASP A 307 30.24 -2.21 13.54
C ASP A 307 30.27 -1.12 14.64
N GLY A 308 29.10 -0.52 14.90
CA GLY A 308 28.92 0.57 15.84
C GLY A 308 29.34 1.96 15.34
N ASN A 309 29.97 2.06 14.17
CA ASN A 309 30.40 3.32 13.57
C ASN A 309 29.29 3.90 12.67
N VAL A 310 28.95 5.17 12.87
CA VAL A 310 27.96 5.88 12.04
C VAL A 310 28.54 6.12 10.66
N LEU A 311 27.88 5.60 9.63
CA LEU A 311 28.26 5.76 8.22
C LEU A 311 27.41 6.81 7.50
N TYR A 312 26.18 7.03 7.96
CA TYR A 312 25.25 8.00 7.41
C TYR A 312 24.30 8.50 8.50
N ARG A 313 24.03 9.80 8.52
CA ARG A 313 23.19 10.45 9.55
C ARG A 313 22.66 11.80 9.04
N LYS A 314 21.42 11.84 8.54
CA LYS A 314 20.82 13.05 7.95
C LYS A 314 19.32 13.15 8.20
N GLY A 315 18.81 14.38 8.14
CA GLY A 315 17.39 14.70 8.11
C GLY A 315 17.00 15.42 6.82
N PHE A 316 15.76 15.25 6.40
CA PHE A 316 15.16 15.81 5.18
C PHE A 316 13.76 16.33 5.49
N GLY A 317 13.29 17.36 4.77
CA GLY A 317 11.97 17.95 5.00
C GLY A 317 11.82 18.64 6.36
N TYR A 318 10.58 18.81 6.82
CA TYR A 318 10.27 19.61 8.01
C TYR A 318 9.62 18.80 9.16
N ALA A 319 10.15 19.01 10.36
CA ALA A 319 9.57 18.53 11.62
C ALA A 319 8.30 19.32 11.98
N ASP A 320 8.28 20.60 11.63
CA ASP A 320 7.09 21.47 11.64
C ASP A 320 7.02 22.21 10.30
N VAL A 321 6.09 21.79 9.44
CA VAL A 321 5.89 22.33 8.09
C VAL A 321 5.51 23.82 8.12
N LYS A 322 4.62 24.21 9.05
CA LYS A 322 4.12 25.59 9.14
C LYS A 322 5.24 26.56 9.53
N ASN A 323 6.06 26.15 10.49
CA ASN A 323 7.15 26.97 11.03
C ASN A 323 8.49 26.74 10.30
N LYS A 324 8.51 25.89 9.26
CA LYS A 324 9.71 25.53 8.48
C LYS A 324 10.87 25.05 9.36
N ILE A 325 10.56 24.33 10.44
CA ILE A 325 11.59 23.72 11.32
C ILE A 325 12.07 22.44 10.64
N PRO A 326 13.35 22.33 10.24
CA PRO A 326 13.85 21.17 9.51
C PRO A 326 13.85 19.92 10.39
N VAL A 327 13.67 18.74 9.78
CA VAL A 327 14.05 17.50 10.46
C VAL A 327 15.56 17.42 10.52
N THR A 328 16.07 17.12 11.71
CA THR A 328 17.47 16.79 11.96
C THR A 328 17.57 15.43 12.68
N PRO A 329 18.74 14.80 12.74
CA PRO A 329 18.92 13.58 13.53
C PRO A 329 18.56 13.72 15.02
N GLU A 330 18.62 14.94 15.58
CA GLU A 330 18.26 15.29 16.96
C GLU A 330 16.74 15.53 17.15
N THR A 331 15.97 15.52 16.07
CA THR A 331 14.51 15.66 16.13
C THR A 331 13.91 14.42 16.79
N LYS A 332 13.03 14.63 17.77
CA LYS A 332 12.37 13.55 18.50
C LYS A 332 11.11 13.12 17.76
N PHE A 333 10.97 11.81 17.58
CA PHE A 333 9.78 11.18 16.99
C PHE A 333 9.18 10.20 17.98
N ARG A 334 7.86 10.03 17.92
CA ARG A 334 7.17 8.93 18.61
C ARG A 334 7.42 7.65 17.83
N ILE A 335 8.05 6.67 18.47
CA ILE A 335 8.57 5.47 17.78
C ILE A 335 7.51 4.37 17.62
N GLY A 336 6.29 4.62 18.13
CA GLY A 336 5.18 3.68 18.08
C GLY A 336 5.60 2.29 18.57
N SER A 337 5.24 1.27 17.80
CA SER A 337 5.42 -0.13 18.19
C SER A 337 6.87 -0.60 18.35
N VAL A 338 7.90 0.15 17.96
CA VAL A 338 9.29 -0.16 18.38
C VAL A 338 9.42 -0.18 19.91
N THR A 339 8.53 0.52 20.63
CA THR A 339 8.36 0.41 22.09
C THR A 339 8.31 -1.03 22.60
N LYS A 340 7.75 -1.96 21.81
CA LYS A 340 7.59 -3.38 22.17
C LYS A 340 8.93 -4.08 22.44
N GLN A 341 10.02 -3.66 21.78
CA GLN A 341 11.36 -4.18 22.09
C GLN A 341 11.78 -3.86 23.52
N PHE A 342 11.56 -2.62 23.96
CA PHE A 342 11.88 -2.17 25.31
C PHE A 342 11.01 -2.86 26.36
N THR A 343 9.71 -3.01 26.09
CA THR A 343 8.79 -3.74 26.99
C THR A 343 9.16 -5.21 27.12
N ALA A 344 9.49 -5.87 26.01
CA ALA A 344 9.93 -7.26 26.03
C ALA A 344 11.25 -7.42 26.81
N ALA A 345 12.22 -6.54 26.57
CA ALA A 345 13.47 -6.53 27.32
C ALA A 345 13.25 -6.28 28.82
N ALA A 346 12.33 -5.39 29.21
CA ALA A 346 11.97 -5.17 30.60
C ALA A 346 11.40 -6.43 31.27
N ILE A 347 10.50 -7.15 30.60
CA ILE A 347 9.95 -8.43 31.09
C ILE A 347 11.07 -9.46 31.28
N LEU A 348 11.97 -9.59 30.31
CA LEU A 348 13.10 -10.50 30.41
C LEU A 348 14.08 -10.09 31.51
N LYS A 349 14.25 -8.78 31.76
CA LYS A 349 15.08 -8.29 32.87
C LYS A 349 14.49 -8.61 34.23
N LEU A 350 13.16 -8.48 34.37
CA LEU A 350 12.46 -8.93 35.57
C LEU A 350 12.60 -10.45 35.76
N GLN A 351 12.59 -11.22 34.67
CA GLN A 351 12.86 -12.66 34.72
C GLN A 351 14.30 -12.98 35.15
N GLU A 352 15.30 -12.29 34.60
CA GLU A 352 16.71 -12.44 35.03
C GLU A 352 16.88 -12.20 36.53
N ASN A 353 16.08 -11.29 37.09
CA ASN A 353 16.06 -10.98 38.51
C ASN A 353 15.15 -11.92 39.34
N ASN A 354 14.63 -13.00 38.74
CA ASN A 354 13.72 -13.97 39.35
C ASN A 354 12.41 -13.37 39.91
N LEU A 355 11.97 -12.21 39.39
CA LEU A 355 10.74 -11.54 39.83
C LEU A 355 9.49 -12.05 39.08
N LEU A 356 9.68 -12.61 37.90
CA LEU A 356 8.64 -13.25 37.10
C LEU A 356 9.23 -14.35 36.22
N SER A 357 8.37 -15.16 35.61
CA SER A 357 8.71 -16.07 34.51
C SER A 357 7.84 -15.77 33.30
N VAL A 358 8.39 -15.85 32.09
CA VAL A 358 7.57 -15.74 30.86
C VAL A 358 6.51 -16.86 30.77
N ASN A 359 6.68 -17.96 31.51
CA ASN A 359 5.70 -19.04 31.58
C ASN A 359 4.64 -18.84 32.66
N ASP A 360 4.75 -17.79 33.48
CA ASP A 360 3.73 -17.47 34.47
C ASP A 360 2.40 -17.14 33.79
N LYS A 361 1.31 -17.56 34.45
CA LYS A 361 -0.06 -17.28 34.03
C LYS A 361 -0.39 -15.80 34.21
N LEU A 362 -1.22 -15.25 33.33
CA LEU A 362 -1.67 -13.86 33.41
C LEU A 362 -2.45 -13.59 34.72
N SER A 363 -3.24 -14.57 35.17
CA SER A 363 -3.98 -14.54 36.44
C SER A 363 -3.08 -14.29 37.67
N LYS A 364 -1.80 -14.69 37.62
CA LYS A 364 -0.84 -14.41 38.71
C LYS A 364 -0.68 -12.91 38.96
N TYR A 365 -0.77 -12.09 37.92
CA TYR A 365 -0.56 -10.64 37.98
C TYR A 365 -1.86 -9.83 37.88
N ILE A 366 -2.89 -10.42 37.26
CA ILE A 366 -4.22 -9.83 37.12
C ILE A 366 -5.26 -10.91 37.45
N PRO A 367 -5.54 -11.18 38.75
CA PRO A 367 -6.30 -12.36 39.19
C PRO A 367 -7.70 -12.54 38.61
N ASP A 368 -8.37 -11.43 38.32
CA ASP A 368 -9.72 -11.39 37.76
C ASP A 368 -9.74 -11.29 36.23
N PHE A 369 -8.61 -11.54 35.55
CA PHE A 369 -8.58 -11.51 34.08
C PHE A 369 -9.27 -12.76 33.50
N PRO A 370 -10.29 -12.62 32.63
CA PRO A 370 -10.99 -13.77 32.06
C PRO A 370 -10.05 -14.70 31.30
N ARG A 371 -10.12 -16.00 31.61
CA ARG A 371 -9.22 -17.04 31.08
C ARG A 371 -7.73 -16.77 31.34
N GLY A 372 -7.41 -15.98 32.38
CA GLY A 372 -6.04 -15.62 32.73
C GLY A 372 -5.14 -16.82 33.08
N ASP A 373 -5.71 -17.94 33.49
CA ASP A 373 -4.99 -19.21 33.74
C ASP A 373 -4.59 -19.96 32.46
N GLU A 374 -5.17 -19.61 31.31
CA GLU A 374 -4.84 -20.17 30.00
C GLU A 374 -3.76 -19.35 29.29
N VAL A 375 -3.67 -18.05 29.58
CA VAL A 375 -2.71 -17.12 28.97
C VAL A 375 -1.43 -17.03 29.79
N THR A 376 -0.27 -17.10 29.14
CA THR A 376 1.05 -16.86 29.76
C THR A 376 1.62 -15.52 29.31
N ILE A 377 2.63 -15.02 30.02
CA ILE A 377 3.42 -13.86 29.56
C ILE A 377 4.05 -14.13 28.18
N HIS A 378 4.50 -15.36 27.90
CA HIS A 378 4.98 -15.80 26.59
C HIS A 378 3.93 -15.58 25.50
N HIS A 379 2.67 -15.91 25.76
CA HIS A 379 1.59 -15.67 24.80
C HIS A 379 1.39 -14.17 24.51
N LEU A 380 1.56 -13.30 25.50
CA LEU A 380 1.50 -11.84 25.29
C LEU A 380 2.69 -11.34 24.46
N LEU A 381 3.91 -11.80 24.76
CA LEU A 381 5.13 -11.39 24.05
C LEU A 381 5.15 -11.84 22.58
N THR A 382 4.52 -12.97 22.27
CA THR A 382 4.51 -13.58 20.93
C THR A 382 3.25 -13.29 20.12
N HIS A 383 2.31 -12.51 20.66
CA HIS A 383 1.01 -12.23 20.03
C HIS A 383 0.15 -13.48 19.78
N THR A 384 0.25 -14.47 20.67
CA THR A 384 -0.49 -15.74 20.59
C THR A 384 -1.55 -15.90 21.69
N SER A 385 -1.90 -14.81 22.38
CA SER A 385 -2.83 -14.86 23.53
C SER A 385 -4.29 -15.06 23.20
N GLY A 386 -4.72 -14.71 21.98
CA GLY A 386 -6.13 -14.67 21.61
C GLY A 386 -6.92 -13.50 22.21
N ILE A 387 -6.29 -12.64 23.02
CA ILE A 387 -6.95 -11.45 23.59
C ILE A 387 -7.27 -10.46 22.48
N ARG A 388 -8.47 -9.87 22.46
CA ARG A 388 -8.83 -8.81 21.50
C ARG A 388 -7.98 -7.55 21.68
N SER A 389 -7.50 -6.98 20.58
CA SER A 389 -6.76 -5.71 20.61
C SER A 389 -7.71 -4.52 20.83
N TYR A 390 -7.49 -3.68 21.84
CA TYR A 390 -8.32 -2.49 22.06
C TYR A 390 -8.27 -1.51 20.87
N THR A 391 -7.17 -1.53 20.11
CA THR A 391 -6.99 -0.70 18.91
C THR A 391 -7.82 -1.16 17.72
N SER A 392 -8.40 -2.38 17.75
CA SER A 392 -9.29 -2.87 16.69
C SER A 392 -10.77 -2.59 16.98
N LYS A 393 -11.08 -1.96 18.13
CA LYS A 393 -12.45 -1.56 18.48
C LYS A 393 -12.91 -0.41 17.58
N ALA A 394 -14.16 -0.47 17.13
CA ALA A 394 -14.73 0.51 16.20
C ALA A 394 -14.77 1.95 16.78
N ASP A 395 -14.85 2.08 18.10
CA ASP A 395 -14.90 3.35 18.83
C ASP A 395 -13.53 3.85 19.29
N PHE A 396 -12.44 3.15 18.98
CA PHE A 396 -11.10 3.50 19.45
C PHE A 396 -10.66 4.90 18.97
N ILE A 397 -10.82 5.18 17.68
CA ILE A 397 -10.37 6.44 17.06
C ILE A 397 -11.06 7.67 17.67
N SER A 398 -12.32 7.57 18.08
CA SER A 398 -13.05 8.69 18.68
C SER A 398 -12.65 8.96 20.14
N LYS A 399 -11.95 8.02 20.78
CA LYS A 399 -11.54 8.10 22.20
C LYS A 399 -10.07 8.37 22.41
N VAL A 400 -9.22 7.99 21.45
CA VAL A 400 -7.75 7.96 21.61
C VAL A 400 -7.10 9.32 21.86
N THR A 401 -7.79 10.44 21.60
CA THR A 401 -7.29 11.80 21.87
C THR A 401 -7.50 12.24 23.32
N LYS A 402 -8.23 11.47 24.13
CA LYS A 402 -8.50 11.76 25.54
C LYS A 402 -7.68 10.85 26.44
N THR A 403 -7.20 11.38 27.55
CA THR A 403 -6.45 10.60 28.56
C THR A 403 -7.27 9.45 29.10
N ILE A 404 -6.62 8.31 29.31
CA ILE A 404 -7.20 7.12 29.96
C ILE A 404 -6.27 6.62 31.08
N SER A 405 -6.84 6.15 32.18
CA SER A 405 -6.03 5.49 33.21
C SER A 405 -5.72 4.03 32.83
N PRO A 406 -4.55 3.48 33.20
CA PRO A 406 -4.22 2.09 32.91
C PRO A 406 -5.27 1.10 33.39
N ASP A 407 -5.81 1.27 34.60
CA ASP A 407 -6.84 0.39 35.16
C ASP A 407 -8.15 0.43 34.36
N THR A 408 -8.53 1.61 33.84
CA THR A 408 -9.73 1.75 33.00
C THR A 408 -9.54 1.00 31.67
N LEU A 409 -8.35 1.11 31.06
CA LEU A 409 -8.07 0.41 29.80
C LEU A 409 -7.99 -1.11 30.02
N VAL A 410 -7.32 -1.59 31.08
CA VAL A 410 -7.31 -3.02 31.45
C VAL A 410 -8.74 -3.53 31.68
N SER A 411 -9.58 -2.76 32.37
CA SER A 411 -10.99 -3.11 32.60
C SER A 411 -11.81 -3.16 31.30
N SER A 412 -11.48 -2.33 30.30
CA SER A 412 -12.09 -2.38 28.98
C SER A 412 -11.64 -3.63 28.20
N ILE A 413 -10.35 -4.00 28.28
CA ILE A 413 -9.80 -5.19 27.61
C ILE A 413 -10.43 -6.48 28.18
N LYS A 414 -10.59 -6.57 29.51
CA LYS A 414 -11.22 -7.74 30.17
C LYS A 414 -12.64 -8.04 29.69
N LYS A 415 -13.37 -7.04 29.19
CA LYS A 415 -14.77 -7.20 28.75
C LYS A 415 -14.90 -7.79 27.36
N ASP A 416 -13.83 -7.81 26.58
CA ASP A 416 -13.87 -8.29 25.21
C ASP A 416 -13.77 -9.82 25.16
N PRO A 417 -14.51 -10.49 24.25
CA PRO A 417 -14.29 -11.90 23.98
C PRO A 417 -12.89 -12.11 23.38
N TYR A 418 -12.35 -13.31 23.60
CA TYR A 418 -11.13 -13.74 22.92
C TYR A 418 -11.42 -14.02 21.44
N ASP A 419 -10.47 -13.71 20.56
CA ASP A 419 -10.52 -13.94 19.12
C ASP A 419 -10.25 -15.40 18.74
N PHE A 420 -9.47 -16.11 19.56
CA PHE A 420 -9.11 -17.52 19.41
C PHE A 420 -8.57 -18.04 20.75
N ASN A 421 -8.35 -19.35 20.90
CA ASN A 421 -7.77 -19.87 22.15
C ASN A 421 -6.26 -19.59 22.21
N PRO A 422 -5.71 -19.35 23.42
CA PRO A 422 -4.28 -19.10 23.58
C PRO A 422 -3.40 -20.18 22.92
N GLY A 423 -2.43 -19.74 22.13
CA GLY A 423 -1.48 -20.59 21.41
C GLY A 423 -1.95 -21.15 20.06
N GLU A 424 -3.23 -21.01 19.68
CA GLU A 424 -3.73 -21.61 18.43
C GLU A 424 -3.33 -20.83 17.17
N LYS A 425 -3.21 -19.49 17.28
CA LYS A 425 -2.88 -18.59 16.16
C LYS A 425 -1.95 -17.49 16.65
N MET A 426 -1.38 -16.74 15.71
CA MET A 426 -0.71 -15.47 15.97
C MET A 426 -1.53 -14.33 15.37
N LEU A 427 -1.85 -13.32 16.18
CA LEU A 427 -2.51 -12.10 15.75
C LEU A 427 -1.91 -10.92 16.50
N TYR A 428 -1.20 -10.03 15.77
CA TYR A 428 -0.52 -8.87 16.34
C TYR A 428 -1.44 -8.06 17.28
N ASN A 429 -1.00 -7.82 18.51
CA ASN A 429 -1.89 -7.40 19.59
C ASN A 429 -1.32 -6.27 20.46
N ASN A 430 -1.99 -5.12 20.47
CA ASN A 430 -1.59 -4.00 21.32
C ASN A 430 -2.08 -4.17 22.77
N SER A 431 -3.21 -4.84 23.01
CA SER A 431 -3.66 -5.15 24.39
C SER A 431 -2.61 -5.97 25.14
N GLY A 432 -2.03 -6.99 24.49
CA GLY A 432 -1.02 -7.85 25.10
C GLY A 432 0.20 -7.07 25.58
N TYR A 433 0.75 -6.19 24.74
CA TYR A 433 1.90 -5.36 25.13
C TYR A 433 1.55 -4.24 26.12
N PHE A 434 0.32 -3.72 26.08
CA PHE A 434 -0.16 -2.83 27.13
C PHE A 434 -0.21 -3.53 28.48
N LEU A 435 -0.72 -4.77 28.52
CA LEU A 435 -0.75 -5.61 29.72
C LEU A 435 0.67 -5.95 30.22
N LEU A 436 1.63 -6.19 29.33
CA LEU A 436 3.04 -6.36 29.73
C LEU A 436 3.59 -5.10 30.42
N GLY A 437 3.31 -3.91 29.88
CA GLY A 437 3.62 -2.64 30.55
C GLY A 437 2.97 -2.52 31.94
N TYR A 438 1.71 -2.93 32.06
CA TYR A 438 0.99 -2.96 33.33
C TYR A 438 1.61 -3.93 34.35
N ILE A 439 2.02 -5.12 33.89
CA ILE A 439 2.70 -6.14 34.71
C ILE A 439 4.07 -5.62 35.18
N ILE A 440 4.85 -4.96 34.33
CA ILE A 440 6.13 -4.34 34.72
C ILE A 440 5.92 -3.39 35.91
N THR A 441 4.91 -2.53 35.84
CA THR A 441 4.58 -1.61 36.95
C THR A 441 4.24 -2.36 38.23
N LYS A 442 3.40 -3.40 38.15
CA LYS A 442 2.98 -4.20 39.32
C LYS A 442 4.14 -4.97 39.95
N VAL A 443 4.99 -5.60 39.14
CA VAL A 443 6.09 -6.45 39.61
C VAL A 443 7.26 -5.63 40.13
N SER A 444 7.60 -4.52 39.46
CA SER A 444 8.71 -3.68 39.87
C SER A 444 8.37 -2.70 41.01
N GLY A 445 7.07 -2.40 41.22
CA GLY A 445 6.62 -1.35 42.13
C GLY A 445 6.92 0.07 41.64
N LYS A 446 7.38 0.24 40.39
CA LYS A 446 7.75 1.54 39.80
C LYS A 446 6.83 1.88 38.63
N PRO A 447 6.51 3.16 38.39
CA PRO A 447 5.91 3.59 37.13
C PRO A 447 6.73 3.08 35.92
N TYR A 448 6.02 2.68 34.87
CA TYR A 448 6.63 2.08 33.67
C TYR A 448 7.76 2.93 33.08
N GLU A 449 7.54 4.25 33.00
CA GLU A 449 8.50 5.22 32.52
C GLU A 449 9.77 5.29 33.38
N LEU A 450 9.63 5.24 34.71
CA LEU A 450 10.76 5.26 35.63
C LEU A 450 11.53 3.94 35.57
N TYR A 451 10.82 2.81 35.48
CA TYR A 451 11.47 1.51 35.32
C TYR A 451 12.33 1.46 34.06
N LEU A 452 11.81 1.88 32.90
CA LEU A 452 12.59 1.91 31.66
C LEU A 452 13.76 2.89 31.73
N LYS A 453 13.55 4.07 32.33
CA LYS A 453 14.59 5.08 32.46
C LYS A 453 15.78 4.56 33.26
N GLU A 454 15.54 4.02 34.45
CA GLU A 454 16.58 3.52 35.34
C GLU A 454 17.23 2.23 34.83
N THR A 455 16.46 1.36 34.18
CA THR A 455 16.95 0.05 33.73
C THR A 455 17.71 0.15 32.41
N PHE A 456 17.29 1.05 31.51
CA PHE A 456 17.84 1.12 30.15
C PHE A 456 18.30 2.52 29.74
N PHE A 457 17.46 3.55 29.83
CA PHE A 457 17.79 4.83 29.20
C PHE A 457 19.00 5.51 29.85
N ASP A 458 19.07 5.56 31.19
CA ASP A 458 20.20 6.17 31.90
C ASP A 458 21.49 5.34 31.74
N PRO A 459 21.50 4.01 31.96
CA PRO A 459 22.70 3.20 31.75
C PRO A 459 23.25 3.24 30.32
N LEU A 460 22.37 3.37 29.32
CA LEU A 460 22.74 3.41 27.91
C LEU A 460 22.96 4.85 27.39
N LYS A 461 22.79 5.86 28.24
CA LYS A 461 22.89 7.29 27.89
C LYS A 461 21.97 7.69 26.74
N MET A 462 20.74 7.18 26.76
CA MET A 462 19.66 7.52 25.82
C MET A 462 18.90 8.76 26.33
N GLU A 463 19.59 9.89 26.40
CA GLU A 463 19.12 11.13 27.03
C GLU A 463 17.94 11.80 26.31
N ASN A 464 17.69 11.43 25.05
CA ASN A 464 16.60 11.95 24.22
C ASN A 464 15.47 10.93 24.04
N THR A 465 15.42 9.91 24.90
CA THR A 465 14.40 8.85 24.89
C THR A 465 13.59 8.85 26.17
N GLY A 466 12.28 8.65 26.04
CA GLY A 466 11.38 8.58 27.19
C GLY A 466 9.99 8.10 26.81
N VAL A 467 9.11 7.99 27.81
CA VAL A 467 7.69 7.66 27.60
C VAL A 467 6.90 8.97 27.47
N HIS A 468 6.19 9.13 26.36
CA HIS A 468 5.39 10.32 26.07
C HIS A 468 4.06 10.29 26.85
N TYR A 469 3.58 11.47 27.27
CA TYR A 469 2.28 11.67 27.93
C TYR A 469 1.72 13.06 27.56
N ALA A 470 0.42 13.31 27.74
CA ALA A 470 -0.26 14.51 27.19
C ALA A 470 0.33 15.87 27.61
N GLY A 471 0.98 15.94 28.79
CA GLY A 471 1.57 17.18 29.31
C GLY A 471 3.08 17.32 29.09
N ILE A 472 3.73 16.38 28.42
CA ILE A 472 5.17 16.43 28.20
C ILE A 472 5.54 17.61 27.30
N LYS A 473 6.62 18.31 27.62
CA LYS A 473 7.18 19.38 26.77
C LYS A 473 8.54 18.94 26.28
N LEU A 474 8.59 18.51 25.03
CA LEU A 474 9.82 18.10 24.38
C LEU A 474 10.37 19.24 23.52
N THR A 475 11.65 19.54 23.69
CA THR A 475 12.38 20.32 22.69
C THR A 475 12.58 19.45 21.45
N THR A 476 12.41 20.07 20.27
CA THR A 476 12.65 19.45 18.95
C THR A 476 11.80 18.20 18.64
N GLU A 477 10.58 18.08 19.18
CA GLU A 477 9.62 17.05 18.75
C GLU A 477 9.01 17.39 17.38
N ALA A 478 8.95 16.40 16.48
CA ALA A 478 8.25 16.54 15.22
C ALA A 478 6.73 16.53 15.41
N LYS A 479 6.02 17.35 14.64
CA LYS A 479 4.57 17.23 14.47
C LYS A 479 4.26 16.13 13.47
N GLY A 480 3.24 15.33 13.76
CA GLY A 480 2.78 14.28 12.84
C GLY A 480 1.80 14.82 11.80
N TYR A 481 1.90 14.33 10.57
CA TYR A 481 1.09 14.78 9.43
C TYR A 481 0.38 13.63 8.71
N THR A 482 -0.83 13.88 8.24
CA THR A 482 -1.57 13.01 7.31
C THR A 482 -1.63 13.67 5.95
N ARG A 483 -1.65 12.85 4.90
CA ARG A 483 -1.77 13.35 3.54
C ARG A 483 -3.24 13.45 3.13
N ASN A 484 -3.60 14.56 2.50
CA ASN A 484 -4.79 14.72 1.68
C ASN A 484 -4.34 15.05 0.25
N THR A 485 -5.21 14.89 -0.75
CA THR A 485 -4.92 14.79 -2.21
C THR A 485 -3.66 15.55 -2.67
N ASN A 486 -3.50 16.83 -2.29
CA ASN A 486 -2.31 17.63 -2.59
C ASN A 486 -1.75 18.45 -1.38
N LYS A 487 -2.07 18.08 -0.13
CA LYS A 487 -1.66 18.83 1.07
C LYS A 487 -1.36 17.91 2.26
N TYR A 488 -0.57 18.41 3.20
CA TYR A 488 -0.34 17.76 4.49
C TYR A 488 -1.07 18.51 5.59
N ASP A 489 -1.94 17.80 6.30
CA ASP A 489 -2.65 18.30 7.48
C ASP A 489 -2.06 17.67 8.75
N GLU A 490 -2.22 18.33 9.90
CA GLU A 490 -1.81 17.73 11.18
C GLU A 490 -2.59 16.42 11.41
N ALA A 491 -1.89 15.36 11.77
CA ALA A 491 -2.47 14.05 11.99
C ALA A 491 -3.24 13.99 13.32
N LEU A 492 -4.09 12.96 13.47
CA LEU A 492 -4.75 12.66 14.73
C LEU A 492 -3.73 12.51 15.87
N ASN A 493 -3.72 13.45 16.80
CA ASN A 493 -2.79 13.45 17.92
C ASN A 493 -3.31 12.57 19.06
N TRP A 494 -2.79 11.35 19.15
CA TRP A 494 -3.14 10.41 20.22
C TRP A 494 -2.66 10.90 21.58
N ASP A 495 -3.47 10.68 22.61
CA ASP A 495 -3.00 10.67 23.98
C ASP A 495 -2.25 9.35 24.23
N MET A 496 -0.94 9.46 24.49
CA MET A 496 -0.04 8.31 24.61
C MET A 496 -0.32 7.41 25.82
N SER A 497 -1.21 7.80 26.74
CA SER A 497 -1.74 6.92 27.79
C SER A 497 -2.46 5.69 27.21
N TRP A 498 -3.03 5.79 26.00
CA TRP A 498 -3.59 4.63 25.30
C TRP A 498 -2.54 3.67 24.78
N ALA A 499 -1.32 4.14 24.47
CA ALA A 499 -0.30 3.30 23.85
C ALA A 499 0.49 2.50 24.90
N GLY A 500 0.84 3.10 26.04
CA GLY A 500 1.58 2.44 27.13
C GLY A 500 2.78 1.60 26.64
N GLY A 501 2.90 0.38 27.17
CA GLY A 501 3.92 -0.60 26.74
C GLY A 501 3.79 -1.08 25.29
N ALA A 502 2.73 -0.73 24.58
CA ALA A 502 2.59 -1.08 23.17
C ALA A 502 3.18 -0.04 22.22
N GLY A 503 3.38 1.22 22.64
CA GLY A 503 3.77 2.26 21.68
C GLY A 503 4.09 3.67 22.17
N ALA A 504 4.22 3.92 23.48
CA ALA A 504 4.30 5.28 24.02
C ALA A 504 5.69 5.93 24.02
N ILE A 505 6.75 5.25 23.57
CA ILE A 505 8.11 5.83 23.61
C ILE A 505 8.30 6.88 22.50
N TYR A 506 9.06 7.93 22.82
CA TYR A 506 9.69 8.83 21.83
C TYR A 506 11.21 8.66 21.88
N SER A 507 11.90 8.95 20.79
CA SER A 507 13.37 8.84 20.70
C SER A 507 13.96 9.68 19.55
N THR A 508 15.28 9.62 19.39
CA THR A 508 16.05 10.13 18.24
C THR A 508 16.74 8.97 17.52
N VAL A 509 17.24 9.21 16.29
CA VAL A 509 17.93 8.14 15.54
C VAL A 509 19.22 7.70 16.24
N ASP A 510 19.89 8.61 16.96
CA ASP A 510 21.10 8.30 17.72
C ASP A 510 20.83 7.44 18.95
N ASP A 511 19.75 7.72 19.67
CA ASP A 511 19.41 6.93 20.85
C ASP A 511 18.94 5.53 20.47
N LEU A 512 18.15 5.38 19.40
CA LEU A 512 17.81 4.06 18.89
C LEU A 512 19.03 3.28 18.35
N LEU A 513 20.05 3.98 17.85
CA LEU A 513 21.32 3.32 17.54
C LEU A 513 21.99 2.78 18.82
N LYS A 514 22.06 3.56 19.90
CA LYS A 514 22.59 3.11 21.19
C LYS A 514 21.83 1.90 21.71
N TRP A 515 20.50 1.92 21.59
CA TRP A 515 19.65 0.78 21.93
C TRP A 515 20.02 -0.47 21.13
N ASN A 516 20.08 -0.39 19.80
CA ASN A 516 20.47 -1.52 18.95
C ASN A 516 21.86 -2.06 19.34
N GLN A 517 22.86 -1.18 19.45
CA GLN A 517 24.22 -1.57 19.82
C GLN A 517 24.26 -2.27 21.19
N ALA A 518 23.48 -1.80 22.15
CA ALA A 518 23.41 -2.39 23.48
C ALA A 518 22.67 -3.74 23.48
N LEU A 519 21.54 -3.83 22.78
CA LEU A 519 20.73 -5.03 22.71
C LEU A 519 21.50 -6.18 22.05
N TYR A 520 21.99 -5.95 20.82
CA TYR A 520 22.71 -6.96 20.05
C TYR A 520 24.15 -7.17 20.55
N GLY A 521 24.72 -6.20 21.27
CA GLY A 521 26.02 -6.31 21.93
C GLY A 521 25.96 -7.00 23.31
N GLY A 522 24.80 -7.48 23.75
CA GLY A 522 24.65 -8.22 25.01
C GLY A 522 24.72 -7.35 26.28
N LYS A 523 24.52 -6.03 26.17
CA LYS A 523 24.50 -5.10 27.33
C LYS A 523 23.12 -4.96 27.97
N VAL A 524 22.05 -5.29 27.24
CA VAL A 524 20.66 -5.18 27.74
C VAL A 524 20.22 -6.45 28.45
N LEU A 525 20.45 -7.61 27.82
CA LEU A 525 19.99 -8.93 28.27
C LEU A 525 21.16 -9.90 28.37
N ALA A 526 21.09 -10.82 29.33
CA ALA A 526 21.98 -11.97 29.37
C ALA A 526 21.75 -12.84 28.13
N LYS A 527 22.81 -13.55 27.69
CA LYS A 527 22.79 -14.33 26.45
C LYS A 527 21.58 -15.26 26.34
N ASN A 528 21.25 -16.01 27.40
CA ASN A 528 20.12 -16.94 27.38
C ASN A 528 18.76 -16.24 27.20
N SER A 529 18.56 -15.07 27.82
CA SER A 529 17.34 -14.27 27.66
C SER A 529 17.26 -13.68 26.26
N PHE A 530 18.39 -13.21 25.71
CA PHE A 530 18.45 -12.68 24.36
C PHE A 530 18.22 -13.76 23.29
N ASP A 531 18.84 -14.94 23.46
CA ASP A 531 18.60 -16.10 22.59
C ASP A 531 17.12 -16.53 22.64
N ALA A 532 16.47 -16.44 23.81
CA ALA A 532 15.03 -16.69 23.92
C ALA A 532 14.18 -15.63 23.19
N ALA A 533 14.60 -14.36 23.21
CA ALA A 533 13.91 -13.28 22.51
C ALA A 533 13.98 -13.42 20.98
N LEU A 534 15.02 -14.06 20.45
CA LEU A 534 15.21 -14.34 19.02
C LEU A 534 14.53 -15.62 18.54
N LYS A 535 13.90 -16.41 19.42
CA LYS A 535 13.16 -17.60 19.00
C LYS A 535 11.78 -17.19 18.47
N PRO A 536 11.43 -17.55 17.22
CA PRO A 536 10.08 -17.35 16.73
C PRO A 536 9.05 -18.08 17.60
N ALA A 537 7.85 -17.53 17.66
CA ALA A 537 6.71 -18.20 18.28
C ALA A 537 6.44 -19.57 17.62
N VAL A 538 5.97 -20.53 18.43
CA VAL A 538 5.52 -21.85 17.97
C VAL A 538 4.07 -22.01 18.41
N LEU A 539 3.20 -22.32 17.47
CA LEU A 539 1.77 -22.52 17.73
C LEU A 539 1.55 -23.88 18.40
N LYS A 540 0.37 -24.06 19.00
CA LYS A 540 -0.01 -25.28 19.73
C LYS A 540 0.06 -26.56 18.87
N ASN A 541 -0.09 -26.42 17.56
CA ASN A 541 0.04 -27.52 16.58
C ASN A 541 1.50 -27.76 16.12
N ALA A 542 2.49 -27.14 16.77
CA ALA A 542 3.91 -27.15 16.43
C ALA A 542 4.29 -26.47 15.11
N GLU A 543 3.37 -25.74 14.46
CA GLU A 543 3.68 -24.92 13.30
C GLU A 543 4.24 -23.55 13.71
N GLN A 544 5.05 -22.95 12.84
CA GLN A 544 5.45 -21.54 12.99
C GLN A 544 4.40 -20.63 12.34
N PRO A 545 4.06 -19.50 12.97
CA PRO A 545 3.18 -18.53 12.33
C PRO A 545 3.86 -17.92 11.10
N PRO A 546 3.09 -17.46 10.10
CA PRO A 546 3.67 -16.90 8.88
C PRO A 546 4.57 -15.68 9.12
N MET A 547 4.20 -14.81 10.06
CA MET A 547 5.09 -13.77 10.57
C MET A 547 5.99 -14.36 11.67
N GLN A 548 7.28 -14.45 11.40
CA GLN A 548 8.26 -14.90 12.39
C GLN A 548 8.48 -13.79 13.43
N TYR A 549 7.93 -13.99 14.62
CA TYR A 549 7.93 -13.00 15.69
C TYR A 549 8.47 -13.60 17.00
N GLY A 550 9.52 -12.99 17.54
CA GLY A 550 10.10 -13.31 18.85
C GLY A 550 9.56 -12.43 19.96
N TYR A 551 10.36 -12.13 20.98
CA TYR A 551 9.92 -11.22 22.05
C TYR A 551 10.17 -9.76 21.67
N GLY A 552 9.17 -9.16 21.02
CA GLY A 552 9.24 -7.77 20.56
C GLY A 552 10.08 -7.56 19.30
N LEU A 553 10.44 -8.65 18.61
CA LEU A 553 11.35 -8.65 17.47
C LEU A 553 10.69 -9.38 16.29
N ILE A 554 10.72 -8.75 15.13
CA ILE A 554 10.36 -9.37 13.85
C ILE A 554 11.62 -9.97 13.26
N LEU A 555 11.52 -11.22 12.83
CA LEU A 555 12.62 -11.98 12.24
C LEU A 555 12.33 -12.16 10.76
N GLY A 556 13.28 -11.80 9.91
CA GLY A 556 13.08 -11.83 8.46
C GLY A 556 14.36 -12.13 7.72
N LYS A 557 14.22 -12.19 6.39
CA LYS A 557 15.33 -12.31 5.46
C LYS A 557 15.18 -11.32 4.32
N TYR A 558 16.29 -10.81 3.81
CA TYR A 558 16.33 -9.98 2.61
C TYR A 558 17.61 -10.27 1.84
N ARG A 559 17.48 -10.76 0.60
CA ARG A 559 18.62 -11.07 -0.28
C ARG A 559 19.75 -11.82 0.46
N GLY A 560 19.42 -12.93 1.11
CA GLY A 560 20.37 -13.79 1.82
C GLY A 560 20.78 -13.31 3.22
N GLU A 561 20.47 -12.07 3.59
CA GLU A 561 20.77 -11.54 4.92
C GLU A 561 19.64 -11.81 5.91
N ASP A 562 19.98 -12.27 7.10
CA ASP A 562 19.06 -12.31 8.23
C ASP A 562 18.81 -10.90 8.77
N ILE A 563 17.56 -10.63 9.13
CA ILE A 563 17.12 -9.34 9.66
C ILE A 563 16.43 -9.57 11.00
N VAL A 564 16.80 -8.75 11.98
CA VAL A 564 16.02 -8.53 13.19
C VAL A 564 15.51 -7.09 13.16
N SER A 565 14.21 -6.89 13.23
CA SER A 565 13.62 -5.57 13.09
C SER A 565 12.40 -5.35 13.98
N HIS A 566 11.94 -4.11 14.05
CA HIS A 566 10.57 -3.79 14.41
C HIS A 566 10.16 -2.47 13.73
N GLY A 567 8.91 -2.40 13.28
CA GLY A 567 8.30 -1.17 12.77
C GLY A 567 7.51 -0.42 13.84
N GLY A 568 7.33 0.88 13.67
CA GLY A 568 6.47 1.70 14.50
C GLY A 568 5.48 2.46 13.64
N GLY A 569 4.21 2.47 14.04
CA GLY A 569 3.19 3.25 13.34
C GLY A 569 2.21 3.89 14.32
N LEU A 570 2.02 5.20 14.15
CA LEU A 570 0.99 6.03 14.76
C LEU A 570 0.49 7.00 13.68
N HIS A 571 -0.65 7.65 13.92
CA HIS A 571 -1.10 8.71 13.02
C HIS A 571 -0.03 9.80 12.96
N GLY A 572 0.54 10.00 11.77
CA GLY A 572 1.59 10.97 11.52
C GLY A 572 3.00 10.57 11.98
N PHE A 573 3.25 9.33 12.40
CA PHE A 573 4.61 8.88 12.74
C PHE A 573 4.86 7.44 12.29
N ILE A 574 5.91 7.22 11.51
CA ILE A 574 6.39 5.89 11.12
C ILE A 574 7.85 5.73 11.52
N THR A 575 8.21 4.55 12.00
CA THR A 575 9.58 4.18 12.37
C THR A 575 9.95 2.83 11.77
N GLN A 576 11.19 2.70 11.30
CA GLN A 576 11.81 1.41 11.01
C GLN A 576 13.14 1.29 11.75
N LEU A 577 13.27 0.26 12.57
CA LEU A 577 14.50 -0.09 13.28
C LEU A 577 14.94 -1.49 12.85
N TYR A 578 16.03 -1.55 12.08
CA TYR A 578 16.52 -2.77 11.45
C TYR A 578 17.95 -3.06 11.90
N TYR A 579 18.26 -4.35 12.06
CA TYR A 579 19.59 -4.87 12.32
C TYR A 579 19.87 -6.08 11.44
N TYR A 580 21.03 -6.08 10.79
CA TYR A 580 21.55 -7.17 9.95
C TYR A 580 22.68 -7.85 10.74
N PRO A 581 22.44 -8.97 11.44
CA PRO A 581 23.40 -9.49 12.42
C PRO A 581 24.74 -9.91 11.83
N LYS A 582 24.74 -10.54 10.65
CA LYS A 582 25.95 -11.01 9.97
C LYS A 582 26.89 -9.85 9.64
N GLU A 583 26.34 -8.77 9.11
CA GLU A 583 27.09 -7.57 8.71
C GLU A 583 27.19 -6.51 9.82
N LYS A 584 26.56 -6.75 10.99
CA LYS A 584 26.45 -5.82 12.12
C LYS A 584 26.01 -4.41 11.71
N LEU A 585 25.11 -4.34 10.72
CA LEU A 585 24.57 -3.08 10.21
C LEU A 585 23.27 -2.73 10.96
N SER A 586 23.16 -1.50 11.47
CA SER A 586 21.91 -0.92 11.95
C SER A 586 21.40 0.14 10.98
N VAL A 587 20.09 0.11 10.72
CA VAL A 587 19.38 1.16 9.97
C VAL A 587 18.23 1.67 10.84
N VAL A 588 18.21 2.97 11.09
CA VAL A 588 17.17 3.66 11.87
C VAL A 588 16.55 4.73 10.99
N MET A 589 15.22 4.67 10.83
CA MET A 589 14.48 5.62 9.99
C MET A 589 13.23 6.11 10.70
N PHE A 590 12.98 7.42 10.64
CA PHE A 590 11.75 8.06 11.11
C PHE A 590 11.10 8.86 9.99
N SER A 591 9.77 8.89 9.96
CA SER A 591 8.98 9.84 9.18
C SER A 591 7.88 10.43 10.04
N ASN A 592 7.59 11.73 9.88
CA ASN A 592 6.45 12.38 10.51
C ASN A 592 5.23 12.45 9.57
N THR A 593 5.12 11.48 8.67
CA THR A 593 3.88 11.18 7.96
C THR A 593 3.73 9.67 7.79
N ALA A 594 2.48 9.20 7.76
CA ALA A 594 2.18 7.78 7.53
C ALA A 594 2.42 7.35 6.07
N GLU A 595 2.42 8.30 5.14
CA GLU A 595 2.45 8.06 3.69
C GLU A 595 3.52 8.95 3.05
N PRO A 596 4.82 8.73 3.35
CA PRO A 596 5.89 9.51 2.76
C PRO A 596 5.96 9.28 1.25
N GLU A 597 6.06 10.36 0.47
CA GLU A 597 6.17 10.34 -1.00
C GLU A 597 7.60 10.03 -1.50
N VAL A 598 8.33 9.22 -0.75
CA VAL A 598 9.70 8.81 -1.04
C VAL A 598 9.90 7.37 -0.61
N ASN A 599 11.03 6.78 -0.99
CA ASN A 599 11.39 5.47 -0.49
C ASN A 599 11.62 5.51 1.03
N PHE A 600 10.76 4.81 1.78
CA PHE A 600 10.88 4.64 3.23
C PHE A 600 11.01 3.15 3.57
N ASP A 601 12.03 2.51 3.01
CA ASP A 601 12.34 1.09 3.22
C ASP A 601 13.80 0.92 3.66
N ALA A 602 14.00 0.47 4.91
CA ALA A 602 15.30 0.22 5.50
C ALA A 602 16.12 -0.83 4.73
N ASN A 603 15.48 -1.74 3.98
CA ASN A 603 16.20 -2.69 3.13
C ASN A 603 16.82 -1.99 1.92
N LYS A 604 16.09 -1.07 1.29
CA LYS A 604 16.63 -0.26 0.18
C LYS A 604 17.77 0.64 0.62
N ILE A 605 17.71 1.16 1.84
CA ILE A 605 18.85 1.85 2.44
C ILE A 605 20.00 0.89 2.70
N ALA A 606 19.77 -0.31 3.24
CA ALA A 606 20.83 -1.30 3.45
C ALA A 606 21.49 -1.78 2.15
N GLU A 607 20.76 -1.90 1.03
CA GLU A 607 21.34 -2.21 -0.29
C GLU A 607 22.46 -1.23 -0.67
N ALA A 608 22.30 0.07 -0.37
CA ALA A 608 23.34 1.07 -0.64
C ALA A 608 24.68 0.78 0.07
N PHE A 609 24.67 0.02 1.17
CA PHE A 609 25.86 -0.30 1.97
C PHE A 609 26.31 -1.76 1.85
N LEU A 610 25.43 -2.68 1.45
CA LEU A 610 25.66 -4.13 1.50
C LEU A 610 25.43 -4.86 0.16
N TRP A 611 25.15 -4.15 -0.94
CA TRP A 611 24.75 -4.78 -2.21
C TRP A 611 25.73 -5.85 -2.72
N ASP A 612 27.02 -5.74 -2.43
CA ASP A 612 28.07 -6.68 -2.82
C ASP A 612 28.16 -7.93 -1.92
N LYS A 613 27.49 -7.90 -0.76
CA LYS A 613 27.38 -9.00 0.21
C LYS A 613 26.05 -9.74 0.12
N MET A 614 25.02 -9.05 -0.36
CA MET A 614 23.68 -9.58 -0.54
C MET A 614 23.59 -10.51 -1.75
N ASP A 615 22.67 -11.47 -1.68
CA ASP A 615 22.38 -12.40 -2.75
C ASP A 615 21.98 -11.68 -4.04
N LYS A 616 22.34 -12.31 -5.15
CA LYS A 616 22.02 -11.85 -6.50
C LYS A 616 20.56 -12.12 -6.82
N GLN A 617 20.09 -11.39 -7.80
CA GLN A 617 18.69 -11.20 -8.07
C GLN A 617 18.50 -11.31 -9.59
N THR A 618 17.53 -12.11 -10.04
CA THR A 618 17.30 -12.38 -11.46
C THR A 618 16.44 -11.28 -12.10
N SER A 619 16.72 -10.92 -13.34
CA SER A 619 15.87 -10.07 -14.18
C SER A 619 14.67 -10.81 -14.76
N TYR A 620 13.77 -10.09 -15.42
CA TYR A 620 12.58 -10.64 -16.05
C TYR A 620 12.33 -10.02 -17.45
N SER A 621 11.73 -10.83 -18.32
CA SER A 621 11.23 -10.47 -19.65
C SER A 621 10.05 -11.36 -20.00
N GLU A 622 9.07 -10.80 -20.71
CA GLU A 622 7.89 -11.53 -21.20
C GLU A 622 8.22 -12.64 -22.21
N ALA A 623 9.37 -12.55 -22.90
CA ALA A 623 9.74 -13.47 -23.98
C ALA A 623 10.20 -14.87 -23.54
N SER A 624 10.14 -15.19 -22.24
CA SER A 624 10.87 -16.32 -21.64
C SER A 624 10.16 -17.68 -21.76
N VAL A 625 8.84 -17.75 -22.01
CA VAL A 625 8.09 -19.02 -21.88
C VAL A 625 6.93 -19.15 -22.89
N LYS A 626 6.82 -20.33 -23.52
CA LYS A 626 5.74 -20.77 -24.43
C LYS A 626 4.49 -21.24 -23.67
N PRO A 627 3.32 -21.44 -24.32
CA PRO A 627 2.03 -21.62 -23.65
C PRO A 627 2.04 -22.83 -22.71
N MET A 628 1.79 -22.55 -21.44
CA MET A 628 1.55 -23.53 -20.40
C MET A 628 0.05 -23.69 -20.18
N ASN A 629 -0.40 -24.84 -19.67
CA ASN A 629 -1.77 -24.94 -19.14
C ASN A 629 -1.89 -24.08 -17.88
N LEU A 630 -2.26 -22.80 -18.05
CA LEU A 630 -2.33 -21.83 -16.95
C LEU A 630 -3.37 -22.20 -15.87
N GLN A 631 -4.34 -23.06 -16.21
CA GLN A 631 -5.39 -23.48 -15.28
C GLN A 631 -4.83 -24.15 -14.03
N ILE A 632 -3.68 -24.82 -14.12
CA ILE A 632 -3.10 -25.57 -12.99
C ILE A 632 -2.63 -24.67 -11.83
N PHE A 633 -2.45 -23.37 -12.08
CA PHE A 633 -2.08 -22.38 -11.06
C PHE A 633 -3.28 -21.72 -10.39
N THR A 634 -4.47 -21.87 -10.97
CA THR A 634 -5.69 -21.24 -10.44
C THR A 634 -5.99 -21.71 -9.03
N GLY A 635 -6.58 -20.82 -8.25
CA GLY A 635 -6.95 -21.10 -6.87
C GLY A 635 -6.71 -19.92 -5.95
N ARG A 636 -6.91 -20.15 -4.66
CA ARG A 636 -6.76 -19.16 -3.61
C ARG A 636 -5.59 -19.56 -2.74
N TYR A 637 -4.73 -18.62 -2.40
CA TYR A 637 -3.52 -18.86 -1.61
C TYR A 637 -3.54 -17.92 -0.41
N ASP A 638 -3.55 -18.49 0.79
CA ASP A 638 -3.53 -17.78 2.07
C ASP A 638 -2.15 -17.21 2.34
N LEU A 639 -2.04 -15.89 2.21
CA LEU A 639 -0.87 -15.10 2.47
C LEU A 639 -0.93 -14.59 3.93
N LEU A 640 -0.02 -15.13 4.73
CA LEU A 640 0.18 -14.74 6.13
C LEU A 640 -1.03 -14.94 7.07
N GLY A 641 -2.04 -15.75 6.69
CA GLY A 641 -3.24 -15.96 7.50
C GLY A 641 -4.21 -14.76 7.51
N GLN A 642 -3.94 -13.74 6.70
CA GLN A 642 -4.64 -12.45 6.74
C GLN A 642 -5.14 -11.99 5.37
N LEU A 643 -4.40 -12.28 4.31
CA LEU A 643 -4.71 -11.87 2.95
C LEU A 643 -4.81 -13.10 2.07
N VAL A 644 -5.58 -13.03 0.99
CA VAL A 644 -5.65 -14.10 0.00
C VAL A 644 -5.20 -13.59 -1.35
N ILE A 645 -4.27 -14.32 -1.97
CA ILE A 645 -3.93 -14.18 -3.37
C ILE A 645 -4.87 -15.10 -4.15
N THR A 646 -5.71 -14.54 -5.01
CA THR A 646 -6.59 -15.28 -5.91
C THR A 646 -5.99 -15.28 -7.30
N ILE A 647 -5.77 -16.46 -7.86
CA ILE A 647 -5.22 -16.68 -9.20
C ILE A 647 -6.34 -17.14 -10.14
N THR A 648 -6.59 -16.40 -11.21
CA THR A 648 -7.60 -16.72 -12.22
C THR A 648 -6.99 -16.75 -13.63
N VAL A 649 -7.67 -17.44 -14.55
CA VAL A 649 -7.33 -17.44 -15.98
C VAL A 649 -8.47 -16.82 -16.76
N GLU A 650 -8.16 -15.80 -17.55
CA GLU A 650 -9.09 -15.09 -18.45
C GLU A 650 -8.39 -14.90 -19.81
N ASP A 651 -9.05 -15.28 -20.92
CA ASP A 651 -8.48 -15.20 -22.28
C ASP A 651 -7.06 -15.77 -22.41
N ASN A 652 -6.80 -16.90 -21.76
CA ASN A 652 -5.49 -17.57 -21.71
C ASN A 652 -4.36 -16.68 -21.13
N LYS A 653 -4.71 -15.77 -20.22
CA LYS A 653 -3.79 -14.96 -19.42
C LYS A 653 -4.03 -15.25 -17.94
N LEU A 654 -2.96 -15.24 -17.16
CA LEU A 654 -3.03 -15.46 -15.71
C LEU A 654 -3.18 -14.11 -15.00
N PHE A 655 -4.10 -14.03 -14.05
CA PHE A 655 -4.35 -12.85 -13.24
C PHE A 655 -4.16 -13.20 -11.77
N SER A 656 -3.67 -12.22 -11.03
CA SER A 656 -3.55 -12.28 -9.58
C SER A 656 -4.30 -11.12 -8.95
N GLN A 657 -5.07 -11.41 -7.91
CA GLN A 657 -5.75 -10.44 -7.08
C GLN A 657 -5.44 -10.69 -5.62
N LEU A 658 -4.81 -9.72 -4.96
CA LEU A 658 -4.67 -9.73 -3.50
C LEU A 658 -5.95 -9.16 -2.87
N SER A 659 -6.42 -9.72 -1.75
CA SER A 659 -7.63 -9.25 -1.06
C SER A 659 -7.67 -7.72 -0.90
N GLY A 660 -8.77 -7.10 -1.35
CA GLY A 660 -8.97 -5.66 -1.29
C GLY A 660 -8.16 -4.83 -2.30
N GLN A 661 -7.39 -5.47 -3.18
CA GLN A 661 -6.66 -4.80 -4.26
C GLN A 661 -7.26 -5.08 -5.63
N PRO A 662 -6.96 -4.23 -6.64
CA PRO A 662 -7.29 -4.52 -8.01
C PRO A 662 -6.65 -5.83 -8.49
N LYS A 663 -7.30 -6.46 -9.47
CA LYS A 663 -6.79 -7.64 -10.15
C LYS A 663 -5.80 -7.20 -11.22
N PHE A 664 -4.62 -7.82 -11.25
CA PHE A 664 -3.57 -7.53 -12.23
C PHE A 664 -3.18 -8.78 -13.02
N GLN A 665 -2.88 -8.60 -14.31
CA GLN A 665 -2.24 -9.66 -15.08
C GLN A 665 -0.84 -9.95 -14.53
N ILE A 666 -0.49 -11.23 -14.41
CA ILE A 666 0.88 -11.68 -14.13
C ILE A 666 1.44 -12.39 -15.37
N PHE A 667 2.71 -12.12 -15.65
CA PHE A 667 3.38 -12.51 -16.89
C PHE A 667 4.34 -13.67 -16.62
N PRO A 668 4.42 -14.67 -17.51
CA PRO A 668 5.29 -15.82 -17.29
C PRO A 668 6.77 -15.40 -17.30
N MET A 669 7.52 -15.89 -16.32
CA MET A 669 8.97 -15.74 -16.21
C MET A 669 9.67 -17.09 -16.47
N THR A 670 9.16 -18.16 -15.86
CA THR A 670 9.57 -19.56 -16.10
C THR A 670 8.31 -20.44 -16.18
N GLU A 671 8.47 -21.76 -16.21
CA GLU A 671 7.33 -22.69 -16.15
C GLU A 671 6.46 -22.46 -14.90
N ASN A 672 7.02 -22.10 -13.75
CA ASN A 672 6.24 -21.94 -12.51
C ASN A 672 6.45 -20.59 -11.81
N GLU A 673 7.14 -19.65 -12.43
CA GLU A 673 7.35 -18.29 -11.92
C GLU A 673 6.68 -17.27 -12.83
N PHE A 674 6.02 -16.29 -12.22
CA PHE A 674 5.35 -15.18 -12.90
C PHE A 674 5.72 -13.86 -12.24
N PHE A 675 5.59 -12.75 -12.96
CA PHE A 675 5.92 -11.41 -12.44
C PHE A 675 4.83 -10.39 -12.74
N TRP A 676 4.77 -9.33 -11.93
CA TRP A 676 3.90 -8.18 -12.19
C TRP A 676 4.66 -7.13 -13.00
N LYS A 677 3.99 -6.50 -13.97
CA LYS A 677 4.53 -5.30 -14.65
C LYS A 677 4.26 -4.00 -13.88
N VAL A 678 3.28 -4.03 -12.96
CA VAL A 678 2.83 -2.85 -12.20
C VAL A 678 3.59 -2.65 -10.89
N VAL A 679 4.32 -3.66 -10.42
CA VAL A 679 5.11 -3.63 -9.18
C VAL A 679 6.29 -4.58 -9.30
N ASP A 680 7.41 -4.27 -8.64
CA ASP A 680 8.58 -5.17 -8.55
C ASP A 680 8.28 -6.36 -7.63
N ALA A 681 7.55 -7.33 -8.18
CA ALA A 681 7.18 -8.56 -7.51
C ALA A 681 7.17 -9.74 -8.49
N LYS A 682 7.43 -10.93 -7.95
CA LYS A 682 7.24 -12.22 -8.66
C LYS A 682 6.56 -13.23 -7.75
N ILE A 683 5.91 -14.22 -8.34
CA ILE A 683 5.26 -15.32 -7.63
C ILE A 683 5.72 -16.64 -8.21
N LYS A 684 6.16 -17.55 -7.33
CA LYS A 684 6.55 -18.91 -7.68
C LYS A 684 5.52 -19.89 -7.16
N PHE A 685 5.01 -20.75 -8.02
CA PHE A 685 4.15 -21.84 -7.60
C PHE A 685 4.99 -23.08 -7.26
N VAL A 686 4.72 -23.68 -6.11
CA VAL A 686 5.49 -24.80 -5.55
C VAL A 686 4.62 -26.04 -5.52
N LYS A 687 5.19 -27.14 -6.03
CA LYS A 687 4.57 -28.47 -6.03
C LYS A 687 4.89 -29.20 -4.73
N ASP A 688 3.97 -30.06 -4.29
CA ASP A 688 4.25 -31.08 -3.29
C ASP A 688 4.96 -32.31 -3.92
N ASP A 689 5.23 -33.33 -3.09
CA ASP A 689 5.86 -34.58 -3.52
C ASP A 689 5.02 -35.37 -4.55
N LYS A 690 3.72 -35.04 -4.69
CA LYS A 690 2.81 -35.64 -5.67
C LYS A 690 2.75 -34.85 -6.98
N GLY A 691 3.45 -33.73 -7.06
CA GLY A 691 3.48 -32.87 -8.23
C GLY A 691 2.32 -31.88 -8.31
N GLU A 692 1.50 -31.74 -7.27
CA GLU A 692 0.39 -30.80 -7.21
C GLU A 692 0.83 -29.45 -6.65
N TYR A 693 0.40 -28.34 -7.26
CA TYR A 693 0.66 -27.01 -6.70
C TYR A 693 -0.16 -26.82 -5.42
N THR A 694 0.53 -26.80 -4.28
CA THR A 694 -0.05 -26.66 -2.94
C THR A 694 0.35 -25.37 -2.24
N GLN A 695 1.29 -24.62 -2.82
CA GLN A 695 1.79 -23.37 -2.27
C GLN A 695 2.19 -22.40 -3.39
N ALA A 696 2.23 -21.12 -3.04
CA ALA A 696 2.89 -20.09 -3.81
C ALA A 696 3.86 -19.32 -2.90
N ILE A 697 4.93 -18.78 -3.46
CA ILE A 697 5.87 -17.91 -2.78
C ILE A 697 5.82 -16.56 -3.50
N LEU A 698 5.33 -15.54 -2.80
CA LEU A 698 5.37 -14.16 -3.28
C LEU A 698 6.73 -13.56 -2.91
N PHE A 699 7.47 -13.12 -3.91
CA PHE A 699 8.68 -12.34 -3.76
C PHE A 699 8.33 -10.89 -4.04
N GLN A 700 8.39 -10.03 -3.03
CA GLN A 700 8.08 -8.60 -3.19
C GLN A 700 8.96 -7.80 -2.26
N ASN A 701 9.54 -6.71 -2.76
CA ASN A 701 10.46 -5.86 -1.98
C ASN A 701 11.54 -6.71 -1.29
N GLY A 702 12.15 -7.64 -2.01
CA GLY A 702 13.21 -8.56 -1.53
C GLY A 702 12.82 -9.50 -0.37
N GLN A 703 11.55 -9.54 0.02
CA GLN A 703 11.00 -10.50 0.98
C GLN A 703 10.47 -11.74 0.25
N GLU A 704 10.49 -12.88 0.93
CA GLU A 704 9.84 -14.12 0.51
C GLU A 704 8.66 -14.41 1.44
N LEU A 705 7.44 -14.41 0.88
CA LEU A 705 6.21 -14.59 1.62
C LEU A 705 5.51 -15.86 1.14
N ASN A 706 5.46 -16.85 2.02
CA ASN A 706 4.79 -18.12 1.73
C ASN A 706 3.27 -17.93 1.77
N ALA A 707 2.60 -18.49 0.75
CA ALA A 707 1.16 -18.50 0.63
C ALA A 707 0.66 -19.94 0.42
N LYS A 708 -0.07 -20.48 1.40
CA LYS A 708 -0.58 -21.86 1.33
C LYS A 708 -1.82 -21.91 0.46
N ARG A 709 -1.93 -22.86 -0.47
CA ARG A 709 -3.14 -23.03 -1.27
C ARG A 709 -4.29 -23.43 -0.35
N LEU A 710 -5.37 -22.66 -0.42
CA LEU A 710 -6.61 -22.94 0.27
C LEU A 710 -7.37 -24.04 -0.47
N PRO A 711 -8.09 -24.91 0.26
CA PRO A 711 -8.93 -25.92 -0.35
C PRO A 711 -9.99 -25.23 -1.22
N GLU A 712 -10.30 -25.86 -2.36
CA GLU A 712 -11.37 -25.39 -3.21
C GLU A 712 -12.72 -25.70 -2.54
N GLU A 713 -13.51 -24.66 -2.32
CA GLU A 713 -14.83 -24.79 -1.73
C GLU A 713 -15.81 -25.29 -2.80
N LYS A 714 -16.48 -26.41 -2.51
CA LYS A 714 -17.54 -26.94 -3.38
C LYS A 714 -18.78 -26.06 -3.25
N ILE A 715 -19.11 -25.34 -4.32
CA ILE A 715 -20.32 -24.53 -4.36
C ILE A 715 -21.53 -25.46 -4.53
N ALA A 716 -22.47 -25.39 -3.58
CA ALA A 716 -23.68 -26.17 -3.59
C ALA A 716 -24.70 -25.57 -4.58
N VAL A 717 -25.45 -26.43 -5.26
CA VAL A 717 -26.67 -25.99 -5.95
C VAL A 717 -27.80 -26.05 -4.93
N ILE A 718 -28.39 -24.91 -4.62
CA ILE A 718 -29.52 -24.81 -3.69
C ILE A 718 -30.73 -24.20 -4.40
N ASP A 719 -31.93 -24.57 -3.95
CA ASP A 719 -33.17 -24.02 -4.49
C ASP A 719 -33.19 -22.48 -4.29
N PRO A 720 -33.31 -21.68 -5.37
CA PRO A 720 -33.36 -20.23 -5.28
C PRO A 720 -34.42 -19.68 -4.33
N ALA A 721 -35.51 -20.42 -4.07
CA ALA A 721 -36.55 -20.03 -3.11
C ALA A 721 -36.03 -20.02 -1.65
N ILE A 722 -35.00 -20.80 -1.34
CA ILE A 722 -34.38 -20.80 0.00
C ILE A 722 -33.67 -19.46 0.26
N LEU A 723 -33.11 -18.84 -0.78
CA LEU A 723 -32.34 -17.60 -0.67
C LEU A 723 -33.16 -16.43 -0.11
N ASP A 724 -34.47 -16.42 -0.34
CA ASP A 724 -35.37 -15.35 0.12
C ASP A 724 -35.41 -15.25 1.65
N LYS A 725 -35.11 -16.34 2.36
CA LYS A 725 -35.07 -16.39 3.83
C LYS A 725 -33.92 -15.57 4.41
N TYR A 726 -32.86 -15.36 3.63
CA TYR A 726 -31.61 -14.72 4.06
C TYR A 726 -31.57 -13.22 3.76
N ILE A 727 -32.45 -12.73 2.89
CA ILE A 727 -32.56 -11.30 2.56
C ILE A 727 -32.91 -10.53 3.83
N GLY A 728 -32.18 -9.45 4.11
CA GLY A 728 -32.38 -8.64 5.31
C GLY A 728 -31.16 -7.79 5.67
N LYS A 729 -31.22 -7.13 6.82
CA LYS A 729 -30.10 -6.35 7.36
C LYS A 729 -29.56 -6.99 8.62
N TYR A 730 -28.23 -7.04 8.71
CA TYR A 730 -27.49 -7.71 9.78
C TYR A 730 -26.48 -6.72 10.36
N LYS A 731 -26.51 -6.52 11.68
CA LYS A 731 -25.71 -5.49 12.33
C LYS A 731 -24.36 -6.06 12.76
N LEU A 732 -23.26 -5.56 12.20
CA LEU A 732 -21.91 -5.93 12.63
C LEU A 732 -21.47 -5.11 13.85
N ASN A 733 -21.76 -3.82 13.84
CA ASN A 733 -21.59 -2.90 14.96
C ASN A 733 -22.49 -1.67 14.76
N ASP A 734 -22.38 -0.66 15.64
CA ASP A 734 -23.22 0.55 15.57
C ASP A 734 -23.07 1.35 14.27
N ASN A 735 -21.94 1.21 13.56
CA ASN A 735 -21.65 1.95 12.34
C ASN A 735 -21.78 1.11 11.06
N ILE A 736 -21.78 -0.22 11.18
CA ILE A 736 -21.73 -1.14 10.03
C ILE A 736 -22.93 -2.08 10.05
N VAL A 737 -23.75 -1.95 9.00
CA VAL A 737 -24.85 -2.85 8.69
C VAL A 737 -24.52 -3.57 7.38
N VAL A 738 -24.66 -4.88 7.37
CA VAL A 738 -24.55 -5.72 6.18
C VAL A 738 -25.96 -5.96 5.66
N THR A 739 -26.23 -5.48 4.46
CA THR A 739 -27.47 -5.76 3.73
C THR A 739 -27.24 -6.98 2.87
N VAL A 740 -28.04 -8.04 3.07
CA VAL A 740 -28.07 -9.21 2.20
C VAL A 740 -29.21 -9.02 1.22
N SER A 741 -28.90 -9.03 -0.07
CA SER A 741 -29.87 -8.89 -1.18
C SER A 741 -29.81 -10.10 -2.11
N LYS A 742 -30.86 -10.28 -2.91
CA LYS A 742 -30.95 -11.30 -3.95
C LYS A 742 -31.10 -10.64 -5.31
N GLU A 743 -30.26 -11.03 -6.27
CA GLU A 743 -30.33 -10.56 -7.66
C GLU A 743 -30.08 -11.76 -8.58
N ASN A 744 -30.94 -11.99 -9.58
CA ASN A 744 -30.79 -13.10 -10.53
C ASN A 744 -30.52 -14.48 -9.87
N ASN A 745 -31.27 -14.81 -8.81
CA ASN A 745 -31.11 -16.04 -8.03
C ASN A 745 -29.76 -16.23 -7.33
N ARG A 746 -29.04 -15.14 -7.08
CA ARG A 746 -27.76 -15.12 -6.35
C ARG A 746 -27.88 -14.18 -5.16
N LEU A 747 -27.21 -14.52 -4.06
CA LEU A 747 -27.14 -13.64 -2.89
C LEU A 747 -25.93 -12.72 -2.97
N PHE A 748 -26.10 -11.52 -2.45
CA PHE A 748 -25.04 -10.53 -2.33
C PHE A 748 -25.06 -9.94 -0.92
N ALA A 749 -23.89 -9.60 -0.41
CA ALA A 749 -23.71 -8.84 0.81
C ALA A 749 -23.16 -7.45 0.47
N THR A 750 -23.73 -6.42 1.08
CA THR A 750 -23.26 -5.03 0.98
C THR A 750 -23.14 -4.45 2.38
N ALA A 751 -21.90 -4.21 2.84
CA ALA A 751 -21.66 -3.51 4.10
C ALA A 751 -21.70 -1.98 3.88
N THR A 752 -22.00 -1.22 4.95
CA THR A 752 -21.98 0.25 4.91
C THR A 752 -20.71 0.79 4.24
N ASN A 753 -20.88 1.62 3.19
CA ASN A 753 -19.79 2.22 2.41
C ASN A 753 -18.81 1.20 1.78
N GLN A 754 -19.25 -0.02 1.50
CA GLN A 754 -18.44 -1.06 0.84
C GLN A 754 -19.08 -1.53 -0.46
N PRO A 755 -18.26 -2.02 -1.41
CA PRO A 755 -18.79 -2.62 -2.62
C PRO A 755 -19.64 -3.85 -2.29
N LYS A 756 -20.62 -4.11 -3.16
CA LYS A 756 -21.44 -5.31 -3.14
C LYS A 756 -20.57 -6.52 -3.50
N VAL A 757 -20.66 -7.61 -2.73
CA VAL A 757 -19.90 -8.85 -2.95
C VAL A 757 -20.85 -10.05 -3.00
N GLU A 758 -20.55 -11.04 -3.83
CA GLU A 758 -21.40 -12.21 -3.98
C GLU A 758 -21.23 -13.21 -2.83
N MET A 759 -22.34 -13.80 -2.39
CA MET A 759 -22.38 -14.91 -1.45
C MET A 759 -22.65 -16.22 -2.19
N LEU A 760 -21.62 -17.06 -2.31
CA LEU A 760 -21.72 -18.37 -2.96
C LEU A 760 -22.12 -19.44 -1.94
N PRO A 761 -23.19 -20.23 -2.19
CA PRO A 761 -23.64 -21.24 -1.24
C PRO A 761 -22.64 -22.41 -1.13
N LEU A 762 -22.31 -22.78 0.10
CA LEU A 762 -21.60 -24.02 0.45
C LEU A 762 -22.58 -25.10 0.93
N SER A 763 -23.68 -24.68 1.54
CA SER A 763 -24.80 -25.51 1.97
C SER A 763 -26.08 -24.66 1.91
N GLU A 764 -27.21 -25.16 2.43
CA GLU A 764 -28.40 -24.31 2.55
C GLU A 764 -28.19 -23.09 3.45
N THR A 765 -27.34 -23.18 4.49
CA THR A 765 -27.16 -22.13 5.50
C THR A 765 -25.80 -21.46 5.47
N ASP A 766 -24.84 -22.05 4.76
CA ASP A 766 -23.45 -21.63 4.82
C ASP A 766 -23.03 -21.10 3.46
N PHE A 767 -22.32 -19.98 3.47
CA PHE A 767 -21.92 -19.25 2.28
C PHE A 767 -20.45 -18.87 2.36
N VAL A 768 -19.82 -18.70 1.21
CA VAL A 768 -18.47 -18.15 1.07
C VAL A 768 -18.52 -16.88 0.22
N ILE A 769 -17.74 -15.88 0.62
CA ILE A 769 -17.42 -14.71 -0.20
C ILE A 769 -15.94 -14.83 -0.54
N LYS A 770 -15.63 -15.19 -1.78
CA LYS A 770 -14.26 -15.54 -2.19
C LYS A 770 -13.35 -14.32 -2.19
N GLU A 771 -13.88 -13.16 -2.57
CA GLU A 771 -13.21 -11.87 -2.76
C GLU A 771 -12.56 -11.34 -1.48
N ILE A 772 -13.20 -11.56 -0.33
CA ILE A 772 -12.74 -11.07 0.98
C ILE A 772 -12.37 -12.20 1.94
N ASN A 773 -12.29 -13.44 1.44
CA ASN A 773 -12.01 -14.63 2.25
C ASN A 773 -12.89 -14.73 3.50
N ALA A 774 -14.20 -14.64 3.28
CA ALA A 774 -15.19 -14.74 4.35
C ALA A 774 -16.07 -15.98 4.19
N LYS A 775 -16.44 -16.59 5.33
CA LYS A 775 -17.50 -17.58 5.44
C LYS A 775 -18.63 -17.02 6.30
N ILE A 776 -19.85 -17.26 5.87
CA ILE A 776 -21.06 -16.82 6.53
C ILE A 776 -21.87 -18.05 6.90
N TYR A 777 -22.30 -18.13 8.17
CA TYR A 777 -23.13 -19.21 8.69
C TYR A 777 -24.41 -18.61 9.24
N PHE A 778 -25.53 -18.77 8.52
CA PHE A 778 -26.81 -18.24 8.97
C PHE A 778 -27.34 -19.00 10.19
N VAL A 779 -27.75 -18.25 11.20
CA VAL A 779 -28.28 -18.80 12.46
C VAL A 779 -29.80 -18.82 12.39
N LYS A 780 -30.38 -19.99 12.67
CA LYS A 780 -31.82 -20.24 12.75
C LYS A 780 -32.25 -20.33 14.21
N ASP A 781 -33.44 -19.83 14.52
CA ASP A 781 -34.12 -20.14 15.78
C ASP A 781 -34.87 -21.50 15.71
N ALA A 782 -35.52 -21.89 16.82
CA ALA A 782 -36.27 -23.14 16.92
C ALA A 782 -37.46 -23.25 15.93
N SER A 783 -37.92 -22.12 15.37
CA SER A 783 -38.98 -22.07 14.34
C SER A 783 -38.43 -22.12 12.91
N GLY A 784 -37.10 -22.13 12.75
CA GLY A 784 -36.42 -22.10 11.46
C GLY A 784 -36.27 -20.68 10.87
N ARG A 785 -36.60 -19.63 11.62
CA ARG A 785 -36.42 -18.24 11.18
C ARG A 785 -34.97 -17.80 11.36
N ILE A 786 -34.46 -17.03 10.40
CA ILE A 786 -33.10 -16.48 10.44
C ILE A 786 -33.04 -15.32 11.44
N THR A 787 -32.21 -15.47 12.47
CA THR A 787 -32.02 -14.48 13.54
C THR A 787 -30.72 -13.69 13.42
N GLY A 788 -29.80 -14.14 12.56
CA GLY A 788 -28.52 -13.50 12.32
C GLY A 788 -27.61 -14.39 11.47
N PHE A 789 -26.34 -14.01 11.37
CA PHE A 789 -25.30 -14.92 10.87
C PHE A 789 -23.97 -14.74 11.60
N LYS A 790 -23.16 -15.79 11.61
CA LYS A 790 -21.76 -15.74 12.02
C LYS A 790 -20.89 -15.49 10.79
N LEU A 791 -20.00 -14.52 10.88
CA LEU A 791 -19.02 -14.16 9.87
C LEU A 791 -17.64 -14.62 10.34
N ASN A 792 -17.04 -15.56 9.64
CA ASN A 792 -15.61 -15.84 9.76
C ASN A 792 -14.90 -15.12 8.62
N MET A 793 -14.06 -14.13 8.91
CA MET A 793 -13.30 -13.40 7.90
C MET A 793 -11.83 -13.39 8.29
N ASN A 794 -10.96 -13.92 7.42
CA ASN A 794 -9.53 -14.08 7.70
C ASN A 794 -9.26 -14.76 9.05
N GLY A 795 -10.07 -15.78 9.37
CA GLY A 795 -9.96 -16.53 10.61
C GLY A 795 -10.45 -15.82 11.88
N MET A 796 -11.05 -14.63 11.77
CA MET A 796 -11.73 -13.93 12.87
C MET A 796 -13.24 -14.16 12.80
N ASP A 797 -13.85 -14.55 13.91
CA ASP A 797 -15.30 -14.72 14.03
C ASP A 797 -15.99 -13.44 14.50
N SER A 798 -17.16 -13.15 13.95
CA SER A 798 -18.06 -12.08 14.34
C SER A 798 -19.50 -12.55 14.25
N GLU A 799 -20.36 -12.11 15.17
CA GLU A 799 -21.78 -12.44 15.14
C GLU A 799 -22.58 -11.19 14.73
N LEU A 800 -23.45 -11.34 13.75
CA LEU A 800 -24.26 -10.26 13.20
C LEU A 800 -25.75 -10.58 13.41
N PRO A 801 -26.39 -10.04 14.46
CA PRO A 801 -27.82 -10.18 14.64
C PRO A 801 -28.59 -9.52 13.49
N ARG A 802 -29.68 -10.15 13.07
CA ARG A 802 -30.61 -9.60 12.09
C ARG A 802 -31.40 -8.46 12.72
N VAL A 803 -31.45 -7.32 12.05
CA VAL A 803 -32.16 -6.11 12.49
C VAL A 803 -33.33 -5.74 11.57
N GLU A 804 -33.37 -6.29 10.35
CA GLU A 804 -34.47 -6.13 9.39
C GLU A 804 -34.66 -7.41 8.56
#